data_AF-A0A3M6A3N7-F1
#
_entry.id   AF-A0A3M6A3N7-F1
#
_cell.length_a   1.000
_cell.length_b   1.000
_cell.length_c   1.000
_cell.angle_alpha   90.00
_cell.angle_beta   90.00
_cell.angle_gamma   90.00
#
_symmetry.space_group_name_H-M   'P 1'
#
loop_
_entity.id
_entity.type
_entity.pdbx_description
1 polymer ?
#
loop_
_entity_poly.entity_id
_entity_poly.type
_entity_poly.pdbx_seq_one_letter_code
_entity_poly.pdbx_strand_id
1 'polypeptide(L)'
;MRWLRIAIASIAGLLTLLFMLSAQAEHGAGWSTLLDEKAHLTLDEIRSARYQNQFSPIELERVSAADRDSAVWLHYHLQPTQHEQLLRIFAPDLASADMYVMDGDQQIDHLRTGNEVPKDDQRLRSNDFLLPIPQSSASLDIYLKLVSTQKMRPSITLEPAIQSAANETEPFLFGLLFGALAMLIVQNLTRYGHTRSRSNLWLAACEALLGLSALLLLNLLRPIDPWNISQTPSAHIALLLAAVAGLIYTYCFFVHRNARKLDRLLLGNAVLMGIGTLLVLLNDRLPINILTFGLVSLTTLSILAVSMWHWQKGYRSARLFVLGMITFNIGYMVVLPGLLWLSLVPPQWLILALLSVFCISGVLMSLALGERHRSITEDRFSISRDQAASTAEINAKAEFLAKISHEIRTPMNGVLGMTELLLGTPLSVKQRDYVQTIHSAGNELLTLINEILDITKLESGQIELDDVQFDIGALVEDCLNIFRAKAEQQQVELISQIQPQVPRVINGDPTRLRQTLLSLLENALKKTDEGEILLAVALESSKNGKTRLRISVQDSGESLSDEEREELLHAELHSRNFLASSRLGGHLGLVIARQLIVLMDGEFGIQNSGSQGNTLWLNLPLDAKLLEQPTIDLDSPLKDARVLVVDDNDTCRKVLVQQCSAWGLNVSAVASGKEALALLRTKAHLRDYFDVVLLDQNMPGMTGMQLAAKIKEDPSLNHDILLIMLTGISNAPSKIIARNSGIKRILAKPVAGYTLKTTLADELTQLNKGVGSHKPGPVINTPVSVPGDFRILVAEDNSISTKVIRGMLGKLNLNPDTASNGEEALRAMKAQRYDLVLMDCEMPILDGFSATEQLRAWEVGNQRVRTPVVALTAHILTEHKDRARQAGMDGHMAKPIELSQLRELVEHWVAHRDKARGIASSGEQYRHK
;
A
#
# COMPACT_ATOMS: atom_id res chain seq x y z
N MET A 1 -34.30 -4.52 21.76
CA MET A 1 -34.82 -5.59 22.66
C MET A 1 -36.33 -5.50 22.93
N ARG A 2 -36.92 -4.32 23.20
CA ARG A 2 -38.39 -4.20 23.41
C ARG A 2 -39.23 -4.62 22.18
N TRP A 3 -38.86 -4.18 20.98
CA TRP A 3 -39.52 -4.56 19.72
C TRP A 3 -39.40 -6.05 19.37
N LEU A 4 -38.30 -6.69 19.80
CA LEU A 4 -38.07 -8.13 19.63
C LEU A 4 -39.02 -8.97 20.51
N ARG A 5 -39.28 -8.52 21.75
CA ARG A 5 -40.26 -9.15 22.63
C ARG A 5 -41.68 -9.00 22.10
N ILE A 6 -41.99 -7.88 21.47
CA ILE A 6 -43.30 -7.64 20.84
C ILE A 6 -43.47 -8.57 19.64
N ALA A 7 -42.50 -8.65 18.73
CA ALA A 7 -42.58 -9.56 17.58
C ALA A 7 -42.65 -11.05 17.99
N ILE A 8 -41.86 -11.48 18.98
CA ILE A 8 -41.90 -12.85 19.49
C ILE A 8 -43.24 -13.13 20.20
N ALA A 9 -43.77 -12.19 20.97
CA ALA A 9 -45.08 -12.33 21.62
C ALA A 9 -46.22 -12.35 20.60
N SER A 10 -46.15 -11.56 19.53
CA SER A 10 -47.11 -11.58 18.42
C SER A 10 -47.08 -12.91 17.67
N ILE A 11 -45.90 -13.48 17.41
CA ILE A 11 -45.74 -14.78 16.74
C ILE A 11 -46.16 -15.94 17.66
N ALA A 12 -45.84 -15.88 18.95
CA ALA A 12 -46.32 -16.85 19.93
C ALA A 12 -47.85 -16.80 20.05
N GLY A 13 -48.44 -15.60 20.03
CA GLY A 13 -49.89 -15.38 19.94
C GLY A 13 -50.49 -15.99 18.68
N LEU A 14 -49.82 -15.83 17.53
CA LEU A 14 -50.22 -16.38 16.24
C LEU A 14 -50.16 -17.93 16.21
N LEU A 15 -49.12 -18.52 16.81
CA LEU A 15 -48.98 -19.97 16.98
C LEU A 15 -50.02 -20.55 17.94
N THR A 16 -50.37 -19.84 19.02
CA THR A 16 -51.46 -20.27 19.92
C THR A 16 -52.83 -20.16 19.26
N LEU A 17 -53.03 -19.22 18.33
CA LEU A 17 -54.25 -19.11 17.52
C LEU A 17 -54.35 -20.23 16.47
N LEU A 18 -53.23 -20.61 15.84
CA LEU A 18 -53.16 -21.70 14.86
C LEU A 18 -53.45 -23.08 15.44
N PHE A 19 -53.16 -23.31 16.73
CA PHE A 19 -53.42 -24.60 17.41
C PHE A 19 -54.76 -24.66 18.14
N MET A 20 -55.52 -23.56 18.24
CA MET A 20 -56.81 -23.48 18.95
C MET A 20 -58.04 -23.54 18.05
N LEU A 21 -57.87 -23.74 16.74
CA LEU A 21 -58.99 -23.86 15.82
C LEU A 21 -59.58 -25.27 15.87
N SER A 22 -60.67 -25.33 16.62
CA SER A 22 -61.62 -26.43 16.68
C SER A 22 -62.05 -26.79 15.25
N ALA A 23 -61.88 -28.06 14.91
CA ALA A 23 -62.57 -28.67 13.78
C ALA A 23 -64.08 -28.62 14.07
N GLN A 24 -64.75 -27.54 13.65
CA GLN A 24 -66.20 -27.56 13.48
C GLN A 24 -66.50 -28.36 12.22
N ALA A 25 -66.91 -29.61 12.43
CA ALA A 25 -67.56 -30.41 11.42
C ALA A 25 -69.02 -29.94 11.28
N GLU A 26 -69.46 -29.51 10.10
CA GLU A 26 -70.89 -29.43 9.79
C GLU A 26 -71.26 -29.93 8.38
N HIS A 27 -72.06 -31.01 8.41
CA HIS A 27 -73.19 -31.38 7.55
C HIS A 27 -73.03 -31.33 6.01
N GLY A 28 -72.14 -32.19 5.48
CA GLY A 28 -72.17 -32.63 4.08
C GLY A 28 -73.26 -33.68 3.79
N ALA A 29 -74.54 -33.40 4.07
CA ALA A 29 -75.64 -34.29 3.71
C ALA A 29 -76.54 -33.64 2.64
N GLY A 30 -76.53 -34.17 1.40
CA GLY A 30 -77.52 -33.82 0.37
C GLY A 30 -76.98 -33.47 -1.02
N TRP A 31 -75.66 -33.43 -1.24
CA TRP A 31 -75.08 -33.13 -2.55
C TRP A 31 -74.90 -34.41 -3.39
N SER A 32 -75.18 -34.31 -4.69
CA SER A 32 -74.85 -35.35 -5.66
C SER A 32 -74.05 -34.76 -6.83
N THR A 33 -73.22 -35.58 -7.46
CA THR A 33 -72.33 -35.17 -8.55
C THR A 33 -72.51 -36.00 -9.81
N LEU A 34 -72.27 -35.37 -10.96
CA LEU A 34 -72.21 -35.97 -12.29
C LEU A 34 -70.99 -35.41 -13.03
N LEU A 35 -70.13 -36.29 -13.54
CA LEU A 35 -68.98 -35.90 -14.36
C LEU A 35 -69.38 -35.85 -15.83
N ASP A 36 -69.27 -34.68 -16.46
CA ASP A 36 -69.44 -34.48 -17.90
C ASP A 36 -68.06 -34.46 -18.58
N GLU A 37 -67.64 -35.61 -19.11
CA GLU A 37 -66.31 -35.79 -19.73
C GLU A 37 -66.03 -34.86 -20.92
N LYS A 38 -67.06 -34.23 -21.53
CA LYS A 38 -66.90 -33.35 -22.70
C LYS A 38 -67.42 -31.93 -22.50
N ALA A 39 -67.87 -31.59 -21.29
CA ALA A 39 -68.44 -30.28 -20.90
C ALA A 39 -69.63 -29.77 -21.75
N HIS A 40 -70.26 -30.63 -22.58
CA HIS A 40 -71.28 -30.24 -23.55
C HIS A 40 -72.72 -30.33 -23.02
N LEU A 41 -72.94 -30.99 -21.87
CA LEU A 41 -74.29 -31.19 -21.37
C LEU A 41 -74.94 -29.85 -20.96
N THR A 42 -76.21 -29.71 -21.33
CA THR A 42 -77.08 -28.57 -21.01
C THR A 42 -78.01 -28.89 -19.84
N LEU A 43 -78.59 -27.87 -19.19
CA LEU A 43 -79.48 -28.05 -18.04
C LEU A 43 -80.66 -28.99 -18.35
N ASP A 44 -81.28 -28.84 -19.52
CA ASP A 44 -82.43 -29.64 -19.94
C ASP A 44 -82.08 -31.13 -20.13
N GLU A 45 -80.88 -31.41 -20.65
CA GLU A 45 -80.40 -32.79 -20.84
C GLU A 45 -80.13 -33.48 -19.50
N ILE A 46 -79.60 -32.74 -18.53
CA ILE A 46 -79.24 -33.29 -17.21
C ILE A 46 -80.47 -33.56 -16.35
N ARG A 47 -81.53 -32.75 -16.53
CA ARG A 47 -82.84 -32.98 -15.89
C ARG A 47 -83.62 -34.13 -16.54
N SER A 48 -83.19 -34.66 -17.69
CA SER A 48 -83.85 -35.82 -18.31
C SER A 48 -83.70 -37.07 -17.45
N ALA A 49 -84.69 -37.98 -17.52
CA ALA A 49 -84.71 -39.24 -16.76
C ALA A 49 -83.48 -40.14 -16.98
N ARG A 50 -82.72 -39.91 -18.06
CA ARG A 50 -81.49 -40.63 -18.39
C ARG A 50 -80.32 -40.26 -17.46
N TYR A 51 -80.20 -38.99 -17.09
CA TYR A 51 -79.04 -38.46 -16.35
C TYR A 51 -79.35 -38.23 -14.86
N GLN A 52 -80.62 -38.03 -14.48
CA GLN A 52 -81.03 -37.96 -13.07
C GLN A 52 -80.58 -39.18 -12.25
N ASN A 53 -80.61 -40.39 -12.83
CA ASN A 53 -80.18 -41.62 -12.15
C ASN A 53 -78.66 -41.82 -12.12
N GLN A 54 -77.87 -40.96 -12.78
CA GLN A 54 -76.41 -41.06 -12.82
C GLN A 54 -75.73 -40.16 -11.78
N PHE A 55 -76.49 -39.29 -11.11
CA PHE A 55 -76.00 -38.50 -9.99
C PHE A 55 -75.64 -39.39 -8.81
N SER A 56 -74.37 -39.35 -8.40
CA SER A 56 -73.88 -40.11 -7.24
C SER A 56 -73.77 -39.20 -6.02
N PRO A 57 -74.24 -39.61 -4.84
CA PRO A 57 -74.10 -38.79 -3.63
C PRO A 57 -72.61 -38.57 -3.30
N ILE A 58 -72.25 -37.33 -2.98
CA ILE A 58 -70.87 -36.96 -2.67
C ILE A 58 -70.82 -36.01 -1.46
N GLU A 59 -69.83 -36.21 -0.61
CA GLU A 59 -69.47 -35.20 0.39
C GLU A 59 -68.77 -34.04 -0.34
N LEU A 60 -69.18 -32.79 -0.09
CA LEU A 60 -68.54 -31.59 -0.68
C LEU A 60 -67.02 -31.59 -0.52
N GLU A 61 -66.53 -32.13 0.60
CA GLU A 61 -65.10 -32.28 0.86
C GLU A 61 -64.40 -33.23 -0.12
N ARG A 62 -65.08 -34.13 -0.83
CA ARG A 62 -64.46 -35.07 -1.78
C ARG A 62 -64.59 -34.66 -3.24
N VAL A 63 -65.21 -33.51 -3.53
CA VAL A 63 -65.37 -33.01 -4.89
C VAL A 63 -64.02 -32.60 -5.46
N SER A 64 -63.66 -33.14 -6.63
CA SER A 64 -62.51 -32.70 -7.41
C SER A 64 -62.99 -32.12 -8.73
N ALA A 65 -62.45 -30.98 -9.17
CA ALA A 65 -62.78 -30.43 -10.47
C ALA A 65 -62.25 -31.35 -11.58
N ALA A 66 -62.99 -31.42 -12.69
CA ALA A 66 -62.72 -32.32 -13.79
C ALA A 66 -61.46 -31.91 -14.60
N ASP A 67 -60.98 -32.81 -15.46
CA ASP A 67 -59.85 -32.57 -16.37
C ASP A 67 -60.11 -31.38 -17.32
N ARG A 68 -59.02 -30.82 -17.88
CA ARG A 68 -59.08 -29.80 -18.94
C ARG A 68 -60.01 -30.33 -20.04
N ASP A 69 -61.11 -29.64 -20.33
CA ASP A 69 -62.19 -30.01 -21.27
C ASP A 69 -63.37 -30.84 -20.73
N SER A 70 -63.49 -30.99 -19.40
CA SER A 70 -64.64 -31.63 -18.76
C SER A 70 -65.32 -30.71 -17.74
N ALA A 71 -66.60 -30.96 -17.45
CA ALA A 71 -67.39 -30.19 -16.49
C ALA A 71 -67.88 -31.08 -15.34
N VAL A 72 -67.93 -30.53 -14.12
CA VAL A 72 -68.57 -31.21 -12.99
C VAL A 72 -69.93 -30.56 -12.75
N TRP A 73 -70.97 -31.37 -12.69
CA TRP A 73 -72.30 -30.94 -12.28
C TRP A 73 -72.56 -31.37 -10.85
N LEU A 74 -72.89 -30.40 -10.00
CA LEU A 74 -73.32 -30.64 -8.63
C LEU A 74 -74.82 -30.35 -8.52
N HIS A 75 -75.54 -31.24 -7.84
CA HIS A 75 -76.96 -31.09 -7.58
C HIS A 75 -77.21 -31.09 -6.06
N TYR A 76 -78.02 -30.16 -5.59
CA TYR A 76 -78.40 -30.04 -4.18
C TYR A 76 -79.88 -29.75 -4.05
N HIS A 77 -80.54 -30.49 -3.16
CA HIS A 77 -81.95 -30.28 -2.83
C HIS A 77 -82.05 -29.42 -1.56
N LEU A 78 -82.38 -28.14 -1.74
CA LEU A 78 -82.46 -27.18 -0.65
C LEU A 78 -83.84 -27.22 0.00
N GLN A 79 -83.88 -27.45 1.32
CA GLN A 79 -85.10 -27.41 2.12
C GLN A 79 -85.61 -25.97 2.29
N PRO A 80 -86.92 -25.76 2.54
CA PRO A 80 -87.49 -24.43 2.77
C PRO A 80 -86.74 -23.68 3.87
N THR A 81 -86.24 -22.49 3.55
CA THR A 81 -85.35 -21.72 4.42
C THR A 81 -85.85 -20.29 4.59
N GLN A 82 -85.86 -19.80 5.84
CA GLN A 82 -86.39 -18.47 6.21
C GLN A 82 -85.37 -17.33 6.01
N HIS A 83 -84.13 -17.64 5.63
CA HIS A 83 -83.05 -16.69 5.47
C HIS A 83 -82.35 -16.94 4.14
N GLU A 84 -81.87 -15.87 3.48
CA GLU A 84 -81.04 -15.98 2.28
C GLU A 84 -79.78 -16.80 2.59
N GLN A 85 -79.52 -17.81 1.76
CA GLN A 85 -78.31 -18.61 1.83
C GLN A 85 -77.28 -18.10 0.83
N LEU A 86 -76.01 -18.27 1.18
CA LEU A 86 -74.89 -17.89 0.35
C LEU A 86 -74.06 -19.14 0.06
N LEU A 87 -73.91 -19.45 -1.21
CA LEU A 87 -72.99 -20.47 -1.68
C LEU A 87 -71.64 -19.80 -1.99
N ARG A 88 -70.63 -20.09 -1.18
CA ARG A 88 -69.26 -19.58 -1.34
C ARG A 88 -68.42 -20.65 -2.03
N ILE A 89 -67.88 -20.32 -3.21
CA ILE A 89 -66.96 -21.18 -3.96
C ILE A 89 -65.59 -20.52 -3.99
N PHE A 90 -64.63 -21.11 -3.29
CA PHE A 90 -63.22 -20.72 -3.36
C PHE A 90 -62.48 -21.66 -4.32
N ALA A 91 -62.23 -21.17 -5.53
CA ALA A 91 -61.53 -21.89 -6.59
C ALA A 91 -60.74 -20.89 -7.47
N PRO A 92 -59.44 -20.67 -7.18
CA PRO A 92 -58.65 -19.62 -7.85
C PRO A 92 -58.53 -19.79 -9.38
N ASP A 93 -58.71 -21.01 -9.90
CA ASP A 93 -58.49 -21.36 -11.32
C ASP A 93 -59.79 -21.73 -12.06
N LEU A 94 -60.94 -21.39 -11.48
CA LEU A 94 -62.25 -21.70 -12.05
C LEU A 94 -62.49 -20.87 -13.31
N ALA A 95 -62.63 -21.54 -14.45
CA ALA A 95 -62.87 -20.90 -15.75
C ALA A 95 -64.26 -20.26 -15.76
N SER A 96 -65.28 -21.08 -15.45
CA SER A 96 -66.67 -20.65 -15.30
C SER A 96 -67.42 -21.54 -14.29
N ALA A 97 -68.31 -20.92 -13.52
CA ALA A 97 -69.33 -21.54 -12.69
C ALA A 97 -70.70 -21.00 -13.10
N ASP A 98 -71.60 -21.90 -13.51
CA ASP A 98 -72.99 -21.57 -13.82
C ASP A 98 -73.89 -22.21 -12.76
N MET A 99 -74.65 -21.40 -12.01
CA MET A 99 -75.61 -21.83 -11.01
C MET A 99 -77.03 -21.62 -11.51
N TYR A 100 -77.84 -22.68 -11.52
CA TYR A 100 -79.24 -22.68 -11.90
C TYR A 100 -80.09 -23.03 -10.67
N VAL A 101 -81.04 -22.15 -10.33
CA VAL A 101 -81.97 -22.33 -9.20
C VAL A 101 -83.37 -22.60 -9.74
N MET A 102 -83.94 -23.75 -9.40
CA MET A 102 -85.21 -24.24 -9.93
C MET A 102 -86.26 -24.42 -8.83
N ASP A 103 -87.50 -24.08 -9.12
CA ASP A 103 -88.69 -24.45 -8.33
C ASP A 103 -89.61 -25.30 -9.22
N GLY A 104 -89.55 -26.62 -9.04
CA GLY A 104 -90.17 -27.59 -9.94
C GLY A 104 -89.62 -27.48 -11.37
N ASP A 105 -90.45 -27.00 -12.31
CA ASP A 105 -90.10 -26.80 -13.72
C ASP A 105 -89.77 -25.35 -14.09
N GLN A 106 -89.91 -24.39 -13.16
CA GLN A 106 -89.62 -22.98 -13.42
C GLN A 106 -88.21 -22.61 -12.92
N GLN A 107 -87.42 -22.00 -13.81
CA GLN A 107 -86.12 -21.44 -13.46
C GLN A 107 -86.31 -20.08 -12.77
N ILE A 108 -85.96 -20.00 -11.50
CA ILE A 108 -86.09 -18.78 -10.68
C ILE A 108 -84.90 -17.87 -10.91
N ASP A 109 -83.69 -18.43 -10.92
CA ASP A 109 -82.48 -17.63 -11.08
C ASP A 109 -81.39 -18.40 -11.82
N HIS A 110 -80.54 -17.64 -12.51
CA HIS A 110 -79.34 -18.14 -13.18
C HIS A 110 -78.21 -17.14 -12.99
N LEU A 111 -77.13 -17.61 -12.37
CA LEU A 111 -75.93 -16.82 -12.13
C LEU A 111 -74.72 -17.48 -12.79
N ARG A 112 -74.00 -16.69 -13.58
CA ARG A 112 -72.75 -17.09 -14.22
C ARG A 112 -71.60 -16.30 -13.65
N THR A 113 -70.55 -16.99 -13.23
CA THR A 113 -69.35 -16.38 -12.64
C THR A 113 -68.10 -17.16 -13.05
N GLY A 114 -66.91 -16.62 -12.80
CA GLY A 114 -65.64 -17.27 -13.19
C GLY A 114 -64.57 -16.30 -13.66
N ASN A 115 -63.35 -16.80 -13.83
CA ASN A 115 -62.22 -15.98 -14.27
C ASN A 115 -62.28 -15.61 -15.76
N GLU A 116 -62.95 -16.41 -16.58
CA GLU A 116 -63.08 -16.18 -18.04
C GLU A 116 -64.41 -15.50 -18.42
N VAL A 117 -65.28 -15.22 -17.45
CA VAL A 117 -66.57 -14.55 -17.67
C VAL A 117 -66.36 -13.02 -17.65
N PRO A 118 -66.85 -12.27 -18.67
CA PRO A 118 -66.79 -10.80 -18.69
C PRO A 118 -67.38 -10.15 -17.44
N LYS A 119 -66.76 -9.06 -16.97
CA LYS A 119 -67.10 -8.40 -15.69
C LYS A 119 -68.50 -7.81 -15.63
N ASP A 120 -69.12 -7.53 -16.78
CA ASP A 120 -70.46 -6.94 -16.84
C ASP A 120 -71.57 -7.96 -16.56
N ASP A 121 -71.28 -9.27 -16.68
CA ASP A 121 -72.24 -10.35 -16.46
C ASP A 121 -72.23 -10.89 -15.01
N GLN A 122 -71.32 -10.41 -14.14
CA GLN A 122 -71.18 -10.89 -12.75
C GLN A 122 -72.00 -10.01 -11.78
N ARG A 123 -72.97 -10.61 -11.06
CA ARG A 123 -73.85 -9.88 -10.13
C ARG A 123 -73.19 -9.44 -8.81
N LEU A 124 -72.15 -10.13 -8.33
CA LEU A 124 -71.44 -9.82 -7.09
C LEU A 124 -69.94 -9.69 -7.32
N ARG A 125 -69.37 -8.58 -6.83
CA ARG A 125 -67.95 -8.26 -6.93
C ARG A 125 -67.22 -8.77 -5.70
N SER A 126 -66.85 -10.04 -5.69
CA SER A 126 -66.03 -10.65 -4.62
C SER A 126 -64.95 -11.54 -5.22
N ASN A 127 -63.80 -11.64 -4.53
CA ASN A 127 -62.67 -12.47 -4.95
C ASN A 127 -62.95 -13.97 -4.77
N ASP A 128 -63.85 -14.29 -3.82
CA ASP A 128 -64.50 -15.58 -3.70
C ASP A 128 -65.79 -15.52 -4.50
N PHE A 129 -66.15 -16.59 -5.22
CA PHE A 129 -67.39 -16.61 -5.97
C PHE A 129 -68.55 -16.78 -4.98
N LEU A 130 -69.25 -15.68 -4.67
CA LEU A 130 -70.39 -15.66 -3.77
C LEU A 130 -71.68 -15.69 -4.60
N LEU A 131 -72.44 -16.77 -4.45
CA LEU A 131 -73.67 -17.03 -5.19
C LEU A 131 -74.84 -17.00 -4.20
N PRO A 132 -75.64 -15.93 -4.16
CA PRO A 132 -76.79 -15.83 -3.27
C PRO A 132 -77.92 -16.72 -3.79
N ILE A 133 -78.55 -17.44 -2.87
CA ILE A 133 -79.73 -18.27 -3.13
C ILE A 133 -80.93 -17.55 -2.51
N PRO A 134 -81.97 -17.22 -3.30
CA PRO A 134 -83.12 -16.48 -2.81
C PRO A 134 -83.89 -17.26 -1.75
N GLN A 135 -84.48 -16.54 -0.80
CA GLN A 135 -85.39 -17.12 0.19
C GLN A 135 -86.62 -17.72 -0.52
N SER A 136 -87.00 -18.95 -0.16
CA SER A 136 -88.20 -19.61 -0.68
C SER A 136 -88.88 -20.45 0.40
N SER A 137 -90.22 -20.39 0.40
CA SER A 137 -91.08 -21.24 1.24
C SER A 137 -91.27 -22.65 0.66
N ALA A 138 -90.84 -22.89 -0.58
CA ALA A 138 -90.82 -24.18 -1.24
C ALA A 138 -89.39 -24.74 -1.32
N SER A 139 -89.25 -26.06 -1.51
CA SER A 139 -87.95 -26.70 -1.75
C SER A 139 -87.40 -26.31 -3.12
N LEU A 140 -86.12 -25.94 -3.19
CA LEU A 140 -85.45 -25.52 -4.42
C LEU A 140 -84.43 -26.58 -4.87
N ASP A 141 -84.39 -26.86 -6.17
CA ASP A 141 -83.34 -27.69 -6.77
C ASP A 141 -82.24 -26.79 -7.34
N ILE A 142 -81.00 -27.01 -6.89
CA ILE A 142 -79.84 -26.23 -7.29
C ILE A 142 -78.93 -27.10 -8.15
N TYR A 143 -78.64 -26.65 -9.37
CA TYR A 143 -77.66 -27.27 -10.27
C TYR A 143 -76.48 -26.31 -10.48
N LEU A 144 -75.27 -26.78 -10.21
CA LEU A 144 -74.04 -26.00 -10.35
C LEU A 144 -73.10 -26.69 -11.35
N LYS A 145 -72.83 -26.04 -12.48
CA LYS A 145 -71.86 -26.47 -13.48
C LYS A 145 -70.52 -25.81 -13.20
N LEU A 146 -69.47 -26.60 -12.97
CA LEU A 146 -68.11 -26.15 -12.72
C LEU A 146 -67.21 -26.54 -13.89
N VAL A 147 -66.56 -25.55 -14.52
CA VAL A 147 -65.54 -25.74 -15.56
C VAL A 147 -64.23 -25.14 -15.06
N SER A 148 -63.16 -25.92 -15.05
CA SER A 148 -61.84 -25.51 -14.55
C SER A 148 -60.77 -25.67 -15.63
N THR A 149 -59.80 -24.76 -15.66
CA THR A 149 -58.65 -24.86 -16.58
C THR A 149 -57.55 -25.79 -16.05
N GLN A 150 -57.55 -26.07 -14.74
CA GLN A 150 -56.60 -26.96 -14.06
C GLN A 150 -57.31 -27.89 -13.07
N LYS A 151 -56.71 -29.06 -12.80
CA LYS A 151 -57.16 -30.00 -11.76
C LYS A 151 -56.98 -29.36 -10.38
N MET A 152 -58.05 -28.82 -9.81
CA MET A 152 -58.07 -28.19 -8.49
C MET A 152 -59.29 -28.66 -7.69
N ARG A 153 -59.16 -28.66 -6.36
CA ARG A 153 -60.28 -28.96 -5.45
C ARG A 153 -60.95 -27.65 -5.05
N PRO A 154 -62.18 -27.36 -5.54
CA PRO A 154 -62.91 -26.19 -5.10
C PRO A 154 -63.34 -26.39 -3.63
N SER A 155 -63.21 -25.36 -2.80
CA SER A 155 -63.87 -25.35 -1.49
C SER A 155 -65.24 -24.72 -1.66
N ILE A 156 -66.29 -25.51 -1.43
CA ILE A 156 -67.68 -25.07 -1.58
C ILE A 156 -68.32 -25.12 -0.19
N THR A 157 -68.74 -23.97 0.32
CA THR A 157 -69.46 -23.87 1.59
C THR A 157 -70.83 -23.23 1.39
N LEU A 158 -71.82 -23.71 2.14
CA LEU A 158 -73.19 -23.20 2.12
C LEU A 158 -73.48 -22.65 3.51
N GLU A 159 -73.62 -21.33 3.64
CA GLU A 159 -73.82 -20.65 4.92
C GLU A 159 -74.92 -19.59 4.81
N PRO A 160 -75.66 -19.27 5.89
CA PRO A 160 -76.57 -18.13 5.89
C PRO A 160 -75.82 -16.81 5.60
N ALA A 161 -76.37 -15.95 4.73
CA ALA A 161 -75.72 -14.71 4.32
C ALA A 161 -75.33 -13.80 5.51
N ILE A 162 -76.11 -13.83 6.59
CA ILE A 162 -75.87 -13.08 7.82
C ILE A 162 -74.63 -13.59 8.58
N GLN A 163 -74.42 -14.91 8.64
CA GLN A 163 -73.25 -15.49 9.31
C GLN A 163 -71.98 -15.29 8.50
N SER A 164 -72.06 -15.42 7.17
CA SER A 164 -70.94 -15.16 6.27
C SER A 164 -70.49 -13.68 6.35
N ALA A 165 -71.44 -12.73 6.41
CA ALA A 165 -71.13 -11.32 6.58
C ALA A 165 -70.55 -10.97 7.97
N ALA A 166 -70.84 -11.76 9.00
CA ALA A 166 -70.32 -11.56 10.35
C ALA A 166 -68.93 -12.19 10.59
N ASN A 167 -68.47 -13.08 9.71
CA ASN A 167 -67.22 -13.82 9.90
C ASN A 167 -66.01 -13.06 9.31
N GLU A 168 -65.44 -12.14 10.08
CA GLU A 168 -64.25 -11.35 9.68
C GLU A 168 -62.89 -12.01 10.04
N THR A 169 -62.89 -13.23 10.59
CA THR A 169 -61.68 -13.86 11.13
C THR A 169 -60.63 -14.18 10.06
N GLU A 170 -61.05 -14.71 8.91
CA GLU A 170 -60.14 -15.07 7.82
C GLU A 170 -59.45 -13.84 7.18
N PRO A 171 -60.16 -12.78 6.75
CA PRO A 171 -59.53 -11.57 6.23
C PRO A 171 -58.58 -10.90 7.24
N PHE A 172 -58.95 -10.91 8.53
CA PHE A 172 -58.10 -10.36 9.58
C PHE A 172 -56.77 -11.10 9.71
N LEU A 173 -56.78 -12.45 9.70
CA LEU A 173 -55.56 -13.25 9.79
C LEU A 173 -54.66 -13.07 8.56
N PHE A 174 -55.24 -13.04 7.35
CA PHE A 174 -54.47 -12.74 6.14
C PHE A 174 -53.87 -11.33 6.18
N GLY A 175 -54.66 -10.32 6.57
CA GLY A 175 -54.20 -8.94 6.72
C GLY A 175 -53.06 -8.80 7.73
N LEU A 176 -53.14 -9.51 8.85
CA LEU A 176 -52.09 -9.52 9.88
C LEU A 176 -50.78 -10.13 9.34
N LEU A 177 -50.86 -11.27 8.64
CA LEU A 177 -49.68 -11.94 8.09
C LEU A 177 -49.05 -11.17 6.92
N PHE A 178 -49.85 -10.61 6.00
CA PHE A 178 -49.34 -9.72 4.94
C PHE A 178 -48.74 -8.44 5.53
N GLY A 179 -49.34 -7.89 6.60
CA GLY A 179 -48.77 -6.77 7.34
C GLY A 179 -47.42 -7.10 7.98
N ALA A 180 -47.29 -8.30 8.56
CA ALA A 180 -46.02 -8.78 9.10
C ALA A 180 -44.94 -8.94 8.02
N LEU A 181 -45.30 -9.48 6.86
CA LEU A 181 -44.41 -9.60 5.70
C LEU A 181 -43.98 -8.21 5.17
N ALA A 182 -44.93 -7.28 5.02
CA ALA A 182 -44.65 -5.90 4.61
C ALA A 182 -43.69 -5.21 5.60
N MET A 183 -43.88 -5.43 6.90
CA MET A 183 -42.99 -4.90 7.93
C MET A 183 -41.56 -5.46 7.79
N LEU A 184 -41.39 -6.74 7.48
CA LEU A 184 -40.08 -7.35 7.22
C LEU A 184 -39.40 -6.73 5.99
N ILE A 185 -40.14 -6.54 4.90
CA ILE A 185 -39.64 -5.92 3.67
C ILE A 185 -39.16 -4.50 3.95
N VAL A 186 -39.99 -3.67 4.62
CA VAL A 186 -39.63 -2.29 4.99
C VAL A 186 -38.41 -2.27 5.93
N GLN A 187 -38.36 -3.18 6.91
CA GLN A 187 -37.21 -3.30 7.82
C GLN A 187 -35.92 -3.62 7.06
N ASN A 188 -35.96 -4.59 6.13
CA ASN A 188 -34.80 -5.00 5.35
C ASN A 188 -34.37 -3.89 4.36
N LEU A 189 -35.31 -3.16 3.74
CA LEU A 189 -35.02 -1.98 2.90
C LEU A 189 -34.42 -0.82 3.71
N THR A 190 -34.92 -0.57 4.92
CA THR A 190 -34.37 0.46 5.81
C THR A 190 -32.93 0.10 6.21
N ARG A 191 -32.68 -1.17 6.54
CA ARG A 191 -31.33 -1.68 6.78
C ARG A 191 -30.43 -1.56 5.56
N TYR A 192 -30.95 -1.76 4.35
CA TYR A 192 -30.21 -1.50 3.11
C TYR A 192 -29.83 -0.01 2.99
N GLY A 193 -30.75 0.91 3.29
CA GLY A 193 -30.47 2.35 3.29
C GLY A 193 -29.28 2.74 4.18
N HIS A 194 -29.19 2.16 5.39
CA HIS A 194 -28.08 2.40 6.32
C HIS A 194 -26.79 1.65 5.97
N THR A 195 -26.88 0.37 5.62
CA THR A 195 -25.68 -0.50 5.49
C THR A 195 -25.15 -0.61 4.06
N ARG A 196 -25.95 -0.22 3.06
CA ARG A 196 -25.71 -0.42 1.61
C ARG A 196 -25.36 -1.87 1.21
N SER A 197 -25.66 -2.85 2.07
CA SER A 197 -25.35 -4.26 1.83
C SER A 197 -26.37 -4.90 0.91
N ARG A 198 -25.91 -5.43 -0.25
CA ARG A 198 -26.74 -6.10 -1.26
C ARG A 198 -27.57 -7.26 -0.70
N SER A 199 -27.11 -7.93 0.37
CA SER A 199 -27.87 -9.01 1.01
C SER A 199 -29.22 -8.54 1.57
N ASN A 200 -29.33 -7.32 2.10
CA ASN A 200 -30.61 -6.80 2.62
C ASN A 200 -31.63 -6.58 1.49
N LEU A 201 -31.15 -6.09 0.33
CA LEU A 201 -31.98 -5.84 -0.84
C LEU A 201 -32.55 -7.13 -1.42
N TRP A 202 -31.71 -8.16 -1.59
CA TRP A 202 -32.14 -9.45 -2.14
C TRP A 202 -33.06 -10.23 -1.19
N LEU A 203 -32.89 -10.09 0.13
CA LEU A 203 -33.84 -10.67 1.10
C LEU A 203 -35.22 -9.99 1.00
N ALA A 204 -35.24 -8.65 0.95
CA ALA A 204 -36.48 -7.90 0.78
C ALA A 204 -37.18 -8.23 -0.56
N ALA A 205 -36.42 -8.39 -1.64
CA ALA A 205 -36.94 -8.82 -2.94
C ALA A 205 -37.54 -10.24 -2.88
N CYS A 206 -36.87 -11.17 -2.18
CA CYS A 206 -37.38 -12.52 -1.97
C CYS A 206 -38.70 -12.52 -1.18
N GLU A 207 -38.76 -11.79 -0.06
CA GLU A 207 -39.98 -11.64 0.75
C GLU A 207 -41.12 -10.99 -0.03
N ALA A 208 -40.83 -9.95 -0.83
CA ALA A 208 -41.82 -9.28 -1.67
C ALA A 208 -42.38 -10.20 -2.76
N LEU A 209 -41.54 -11.01 -3.42
CA LEU A 209 -41.96 -11.95 -4.45
C LEU A 209 -42.75 -13.14 -3.87
N LEU A 210 -42.40 -13.63 -2.67
CA LEU A 210 -43.20 -14.61 -1.95
C LEU A 210 -44.58 -14.04 -1.58
N GLY A 211 -44.63 -12.80 -1.10
CA GLY A 211 -45.89 -12.10 -0.83
C GLY A 211 -46.74 -11.90 -2.07
N LEU A 212 -46.12 -11.50 -3.19
CA LEU A 212 -46.80 -11.34 -4.48
C LEU A 212 -47.39 -12.67 -4.97
N SER A 213 -46.64 -13.76 -4.87
CA SER A 213 -47.12 -15.10 -5.23
C SER A 213 -48.34 -15.50 -4.38
N ALA A 214 -48.31 -15.25 -3.06
CA ALA A 214 -49.44 -15.50 -2.17
C ALA A 214 -50.66 -14.61 -2.47
N LEU A 215 -50.47 -13.33 -2.81
CA LEU A 215 -51.56 -12.42 -3.19
C LEU A 215 -52.25 -12.86 -4.49
N LEU A 216 -51.47 -13.33 -5.47
CA LEU A 216 -51.99 -13.86 -6.73
C LEU A 216 -52.75 -15.18 -6.52
N LEU A 217 -52.24 -16.09 -5.68
CA LEU A 217 -52.92 -17.36 -5.33
C LEU A 217 -54.26 -17.15 -4.61
N LEU A 218 -54.39 -16.08 -3.82
CA LEU A 218 -55.62 -15.72 -3.09
C LEU A 218 -56.58 -14.85 -3.92
N ASN A 219 -56.28 -14.60 -5.21
CA ASN A 219 -57.07 -13.72 -6.08
C ASN A 219 -57.27 -12.30 -5.51
N LEU A 220 -56.37 -11.85 -4.62
CA LEU A 220 -56.39 -10.51 -4.01
C LEU A 220 -55.80 -9.44 -4.93
N LEU A 221 -54.99 -9.86 -5.90
CA LEU A 221 -54.36 -9.01 -6.91
C LEU A 221 -54.56 -9.67 -8.28
N ARG A 222 -55.02 -8.92 -9.29
CA ARG A 222 -55.07 -9.40 -10.69
C ARG A 222 -53.85 -8.92 -11.48
N PRO A 223 -53.33 -9.71 -12.44
CA PRO A 223 -52.29 -9.27 -13.35
C PRO A 223 -52.68 -8.00 -14.13
N ILE A 224 -51.71 -7.15 -14.45
CA ILE A 224 -51.93 -5.89 -15.19
C ILE A 224 -52.15 -6.23 -16.68
N ASP A 225 -53.30 -5.87 -17.25
CA ASP A 225 -53.66 -6.02 -18.66
C ASP A 225 -52.77 -5.14 -19.55
N PRO A 226 -51.73 -5.72 -20.18
CA PRO A 226 -51.88 -6.03 -21.61
C PRO A 226 -51.41 -7.45 -22.00
N TRP A 227 -50.96 -8.29 -21.06
CA TRP A 227 -50.21 -9.52 -21.41
C TRP A 227 -51.05 -10.80 -21.39
N ASN A 228 -52.33 -10.74 -21.05
CA ASN A 228 -53.28 -11.86 -21.12
C ASN A 228 -52.80 -13.16 -20.42
N ILE A 229 -51.90 -13.04 -19.43
CA ILE A 229 -51.38 -14.18 -18.66
C ILE A 229 -52.43 -14.53 -17.60
N SER A 230 -52.86 -15.78 -17.57
CA SER A 230 -53.76 -16.29 -16.53
C SER A 230 -53.15 -16.14 -15.13
N GLN A 231 -53.99 -16.06 -14.12
CA GLN A 231 -53.57 -15.69 -12.75
C GLN A 231 -52.61 -16.74 -12.13
N THR A 232 -52.87 -18.03 -12.29
CA THR A 232 -52.08 -19.12 -11.70
C THR A 232 -50.63 -19.17 -12.19
N PRO A 233 -50.35 -19.14 -13.51
CA PRO A 233 -48.97 -19.11 -14.01
C PRO A 233 -48.20 -17.90 -13.50
N SER A 234 -48.86 -16.75 -13.35
CA SER A 234 -48.23 -15.54 -12.80
C SER A 234 -47.78 -15.73 -11.33
N ALA A 235 -48.57 -16.43 -10.52
CA ALA A 235 -48.21 -16.74 -9.13
C ALA A 235 -47.02 -17.71 -9.06
N HIS A 236 -46.95 -18.71 -9.96
CA HIS A 236 -45.82 -19.63 -10.04
C HIS A 236 -44.55 -18.95 -10.56
N ILE A 237 -44.66 -18.03 -11.53
CA ILE A 237 -43.53 -17.21 -11.99
C ILE A 237 -42.98 -16.36 -10.85
N ALA A 238 -43.85 -15.71 -10.07
CA ALA A 238 -43.44 -14.93 -8.90
C ALA A 238 -42.70 -15.81 -7.86
N LEU A 239 -43.15 -17.05 -7.65
CA LEU A 239 -42.49 -18.02 -6.77
C LEU A 239 -41.12 -18.46 -7.29
N LEU A 240 -40.98 -18.71 -8.60
CA LEU A 240 -39.70 -19.06 -9.22
C LEU A 240 -38.70 -17.89 -9.13
N LEU A 241 -39.15 -16.67 -9.36
CA LEU A 241 -38.35 -15.46 -9.19
C LEU A 241 -37.94 -15.26 -7.72
N ALA A 242 -38.81 -15.57 -6.76
CA ALA A 242 -38.47 -15.53 -5.34
C ALA A 242 -37.32 -16.50 -5.01
N ALA A 243 -37.34 -17.70 -5.58
CA ALA A 243 -36.27 -18.68 -5.40
C ALA A 243 -34.93 -18.20 -5.99
N VAL A 244 -34.95 -17.53 -7.15
CA VAL A 244 -33.76 -16.87 -7.73
C VAL A 244 -33.22 -15.80 -6.78
N ALA A 245 -34.09 -14.92 -6.26
CA ALA A 245 -33.71 -13.90 -5.29
C ALA A 245 -33.12 -14.53 -4.00
N GLY A 246 -33.68 -15.65 -3.53
CA GLY A 246 -33.17 -16.42 -2.39
C GLY A 246 -31.77 -17.01 -2.63
N LEU A 247 -31.48 -17.50 -3.83
CA LEU A 247 -30.14 -17.97 -4.21
C LEU A 247 -29.12 -16.83 -4.23
N ILE A 248 -29.48 -15.69 -4.84
CA ILE A 248 -28.59 -14.52 -4.90
C ILE A 248 -28.36 -13.94 -3.49
N TYR A 249 -29.40 -13.91 -2.66
CA TYR A 249 -29.29 -13.56 -1.24
C TYR A 249 -28.28 -14.48 -0.52
N THR A 250 -28.42 -15.80 -0.68
CA THR A 250 -27.52 -16.80 -0.09
C THR A 250 -26.07 -16.60 -0.55
N TYR A 251 -25.85 -16.39 -1.85
CA TYR A 251 -24.53 -16.08 -2.39
C TYR A 251 -23.95 -14.82 -1.76
N CYS A 252 -24.69 -13.71 -1.75
CA CYS A 252 -24.26 -12.46 -1.12
C CYS A 252 -24.01 -12.62 0.39
N PHE A 253 -24.70 -13.56 1.04
CA PHE A 253 -24.52 -13.89 2.45
C PHE A 253 -23.15 -14.55 2.72
N PHE A 254 -22.74 -15.51 1.90
CA PHE A 254 -21.54 -16.33 2.13
C PHE A 254 -20.29 -15.94 1.34
N VAL A 255 -20.38 -15.04 0.35
CA VAL A 255 -19.29 -14.70 -0.58
C VAL A 255 -17.95 -14.33 0.10
N HIS A 256 -17.97 -13.77 1.32
CA HIS A 256 -16.76 -13.37 2.05
C HIS A 256 -15.95 -14.54 2.61
N ARG A 257 -16.46 -15.77 2.54
CA ARG A 257 -15.80 -16.97 3.10
C ARG A 257 -15.02 -17.79 2.07
N ASN A 258 -14.92 -17.33 0.81
CA ASN A 258 -14.06 -17.90 -0.23
C ASN A 258 -14.26 -19.43 -0.50
N ALA A 259 -15.50 -19.88 -0.66
CA ALA A 259 -15.82 -21.28 -0.95
C ALA A 259 -16.22 -21.50 -2.44
N ARG A 260 -15.23 -21.38 -3.34
CA ARG A 260 -15.45 -21.37 -4.82
C ARG A 260 -16.36 -22.48 -5.37
N LYS A 261 -16.33 -23.69 -4.81
CA LYS A 261 -17.17 -24.82 -5.27
C LYS A 261 -18.66 -24.62 -4.93
N LEU A 262 -18.95 -24.12 -3.73
CA LEU A 262 -20.32 -23.89 -3.27
C LEU A 262 -20.93 -22.66 -3.96
N ASP A 263 -20.12 -21.63 -4.20
CA ASP A 263 -20.54 -20.45 -4.96
C ASP A 263 -20.98 -20.82 -6.38
N ARG A 264 -20.23 -21.70 -7.06
CA ARG A 264 -20.60 -22.22 -8.39
C ARG A 264 -21.88 -23.04 -8.37
N LEU A 265 -22.11 -23.84 -7.32
CA LEU A 265 -23.34 -24.61 -7.15
C LEU A 265 -24.56 -23.70 -6.99
N LEU A 266 -24.45 -22.61 -6.21
CA LEU A 266 -25.53 -21.63 -6.05
C LEU A 266 -25.83 -20.90 -7.37
N LEU A 267 -24.77 -20.47 -8.09
CA LEU A 267 -24.92 -19.80 -9.38
C LEU A 267 -25.54 -20.73 -10.43
N GLY A 268 -25.11 -21.99 -10.48
CA GLY A 268 -25.66 -23.00 -11.39
C GLY A 268 -27.15 -23.26 -11.15
N ASN A 269 -27.57 -23.37 -9.88
CA ASN A 269 -28.99 -23.45 -9.52
C ASN A 269 -29.77 -22.19 -9.93
N ALA A 270 -29.18 -21.00 -9.83
CA ALA A 270 -29.85 -19.77 -10.21
C ALA A 270 -30.12 -19.71 -11.72
N VAL A 271 -29.16 -20.18 -12.54
CA VAL A 271 -29.33 -20.31 -13.99
C VAL A 271 -30.40 -21.35 -14.33
N LEU A 272 -30.38 -22.51 -13.68
CA LEU A 272 -31.40 -23.56 -13.85
C LEU A 272 -32.81 -23.01 -13.54
N MET A 273 -32.94 -22.20 -12.49
CA MET A 273 -34.20 -21.58 -12.10
C MET A 273 -34.68 -20.52 -13.08
N GLY A 274 -33.75 -19.73 -13.65
CA GLY A 274 -34.04 -18.80 -14.74
C GLY A 274 -34.57 -19.51 -16.00
N ILE A 275 -33.95 -20.64 -16.38
CA ILE A 275 -34.43 -21.48 -17.48
C ILE A 275 -35.82 -22.04 -17.17
N GLY A 276 -36.05 -22.52 -15.94
CA GLY A 276 -37.36 -22.99 -15.50
C GLY A 276 -38.45 -21.93 -15.60
N THR A 277 -38.12 -20.69 -15.21
CA THR A 277 -39.04 -19.54 -15.32
C THR A 277 -39.38 -19.24 -16.78
N LEU A 278 -38.39 -19.28 -17.67
CA LEU A 278 -38.60 -19.08 -19.11
C LEU A 278 -39.44 -20.19 -19.74
N LEU A 279 -39.22 -21.45 -19.34
CA LEU A 279 -40.01 -22.61 -19.81
C LEU A 279 -41.48 -22.51 -19.42
N VAL A 280 -41.78 -22.05 -18.19
CA VAL A 280 -43.16 -21.81 -17.74
C VAL A 280 -43.82 -20.68 -18.53
N LEU A 281 -43.07 -19.65 -18.92
CA LEU A 281 -43.60 -18.51 -19.68
C LEU A 281 -43.86 -18.83 -21.16
N LEU A 282 -43.16 -19.82 -21.73
CA LEU A 282 -43.25 -20.15 -23.17
C LEU A 282 -44.20 -21.33 -23.48
N ASN A 283 -44.66 -22.11 -22.49
CA ASN A 283 -45.37 -23.36 -22.76
C ASN A 283 -46.55 -23.63 -21.82
N ASP A 284 -47.77 -23.42 -22.33
CA ASP A 284 -49.04 -23.63 -21.61
C ASP A 284 -49.47 -25.11 -21.46
N ARG A 285 -48.67 -26.05 -21.96
CA ARG A 285 -48.96 -27.50 -21.94
C ARG A 285 -48.19 -28.28 -20.88
N LEU A 286 -47.22 -27.68 -20.19
CA LEU A 286 -46.47 -28.36 -19.14
C LEU A 286 -47.29 -28.43 -17.84
N PRO A 287 -47.10 -29.48 -17.01
CA PRO A 287 -47.63 -29.50 -15.65
C PRO A 287 -46.85 -28.50 -14.77
N ILE A 288 -47.22 -27.22 -14.86
CA ILE A 288 -46.54 -26.09 -14.21
C ILE A 288 -46.35 -26.34 -12.71
N ASN A 289 -47.34 -26.96 -12.05
CA ASN A 289 -47.35 -27.19 -10.60
C ASN A 289 -46.25 -28.15 -10.15
N ILE A 290 -46.10 -29.31 -10.82
CA ILE A 290 -45.09 -30.32 -10.49
C ILE A 290 -43.69 -29.80 -10.81
N LEU A 291 -43.53 -29.13 -11.96
CA LEU A 291 -42.27 -28.54 -12.38
C LEU A 291 -41.80 -27.48 -11.37
N THR A 292 -42.71 -26.58 -10.97
CA THR A 292 -42.40 -25.50 -10.03
C THR A 292 -42.06 -26.07 -8.65
N PHE A 293 -42.84 -27.04 -8.16
CA PHE A 293 -42.55 -27.71 -6.89
C PHE A 293 -41.18 -28.39 -6.88
N GLY A 294 -40.83 -29.13 -7.93
CA GLY A 294 -39.54 -29.81 -8.04
C GLY A 294 -38.36 -28.82 -8.08
N LEU A 295 -38.48 -27.76 -8.88
CA LEU A 295 -37.43 -26.74 -9.03
C LEU A 295 -37.21 -25.92 -7.74
N VAL A 296 -38.28 -25.49 -7.09
CA VAL A 296 -38.19 -24.74 -5.81
C VAL A 296 -37.65 -25.64 -4.71
N SER A 297 -38.10 -26.89 -4.61
CA SER A 297 -37.60 -27.86 -3.62
C SER A 297 -36.09 -28.13 -3.79
N LEU A 298 -35.63 -28.34 -5.03
CA LEU A 298 -34.21 -28.51 -5.32
C LEU A 298 -33.39 -27.28 -4.89
N THR A 299 -33.94 -26.09 -5.14
CA THR A 299 -33.31 -24.81 -4.79
C THR A 299 -33.21 -24.63 -3.27
N THR A 300 -34.29 -24.84 -2.53
CA THR A 300 -34.34 -24.62 -1.08
C THR A 300 -33.52 -25.65 -0.32
N LEU A 301 -33.45 -26.89 -0.81
CA LEU A 301 -32.55 -27.93 -0.30
C LEU A 301 -31.08 -27.60 -0.58
N SER A 302 -30.77 -27.07 -1.76
CA SER A 302 -29.42 -26.61 -2.09
C SER A 302 -28.96 -25.47 -1.16
N ILE A 303 -29.83 -24.48 -0.91
CA ILE A 303 -29.55 -23.38 0.03
C ILE A 303 -29.33 -23.91 1.46
N LEU A 304 -30.13 -24.89 1.88
CA LEU A 304 -29.96 -25.53 3.19
C LEU A 304 -28.61 -26.27 3.28
N ALA A 305 -28.23 -27.03 2.26
CA ALA A 305 -26.95 -27.75 2.24
C ALA A 305 -25.74 -26.81 2.31
N VAL A 306 -25.74 -25.71 1.55
CA VAL A 306 -24.66 -24.71 1.57
C VAL A 306 -24.57 -24.03 2.94
N SER A 307 -25.71 -23.60 3.49
CA SER A 307 -25.74 -22.93 4.79
C SER A 307 -25.32 -23.87 5.93
N MET A 308 -25.71 -25.14 5.89
CA MET A 308 -25.33 -26.15 6.88
C MET A 308 -23.83 -26.46 6.83
N TRP A 309 -23.24 -26.54 5.63
CA TRP A 309 -21.79 -26.70 5.47
C TRP A 309 -21.00 -25.55 6.11
N HIS A 310 -21.44 -24.30 5.89
CA HIS A 310 -20.80 -23.14 6.52
C HIS A 310 -20.95 -23.12 8.04
N TRP A 311 -22.10 -23.60 8.55
CA TRP A 311 -22.29 -23.73 10.00
C TRP A 311 -21.36 -24.78 10.61
N GLN A 312 -21.19 -25.95 9.98
CA GLN A 312 -20.24 -26.99 10.40
C GLN A 312 -18.79 -26.50 10.38
N LYS A 313 -18.44 -25.57 9.47
CA LYS A 313 -17.13 -24.90 9.43
C LYS A 313 -16.97 -23.79 10.48
N GLY A 314 -17.88 -23.70 11.45
CA GLY A 314 -17.76 -22.80 12.60
C GLY A 314 -18.29 -21.38 12.37
N TYR A 315 -19.01 -21.11 11.27
CA TYR A 315 -19.58 -19.78 11.05
C TYR A 315 -20.86 -19.59 11.86
N ARG A 316 -20.75 -18.86 12.99
CA ARG A 316 -21.85 -18.68 13.96
C ARG A 316 -23.11 -18.04 13.36
N SER A 317 -22.96 -17.03 12.51
CA SER A 317 -24.10 -16.34 11.88
C SER A 317 -24.91 -17.23 10.93
N ALA A 318 -24.38 -18.39 10.51
CA ALA A 318 -25.12 -19.35 9.69
C ALA A 318 -26.18 -20.13 10.49
N ARG A 319 -26.11 -20.17 11.82
CA ARG A 319 -27.03 -20.96 12.65
C ARG A 319 -28.49 -20.54 12.47
N LEU A 320 -28.77 -19.24 12.57
CA LEU A 320 -30.13 -18.70 12.39
C LEU A 320 -30.61 -18.83 10.94
N PHE A 321 -29.69 -18.74 9.98
CA PHE A 321 -29.96 -18.98 8.57
C PHE A 321 -30.41 -20.44 8.33
N VAL A 322 -29.66 -21.41 8.85
CA VAL A 322 -29.99 -22.84 8.75
C VAL A 322 -31.33 -23.12 9.41
N LEU A 323 -31.58 -22.57 10.60
CA LEU A 323 -32.86 -22.72 11.29
C LEU A 323 -34.02 -22.16 10.43
N GLY A 324 -33.86 -20.97 9.85
CA GLY A 324 -34.85 -20.38 8.95
C GLY A 324 -35.11 -21.21 7.71
N MET A 325 -34.07 -21.81 7.11
CA MET A 325 -34.22 -22.72 5.96
C MET A 325 -34.89 -24.04 6.34
N ILE A 326 -34.61 -24.60 7.52
CA ILE A 326 -35.29 -25.81 8.00
C ILE A 326 -36.78 -25.53 8.16
N THR A 327 -37.15 -24.43 8.83
CA THR A 327 -38.55 -24.02 9.00
C THR A 327 -39.23 -23.82 7.64
N PHE A 328 -38.56 -23.15 6.70
CA PHE A 328 -39.09 -22.94 5.34
C PHE A 328 -39.30 -24.26 4.59
N ASN A 329 -38.29 -25.15 4.58
CA ASN A 329 -38.38 -26.42 3.85
C ASN A 329 -39.44 -27.34 4.45
N ILE A 330 -39.58 -27.40 5.78
CA ILE A 330 -40.63 -28.19 6.43
C ILE A 330 -42.02 -27.67 6.02
N GLY A 331 -42.26 -26.36 6.11
CA GLY A 331 -43.56 -25.82 5.69
C GLY A 331 -43.82 -26.00 4.20
N TYR A 332 -42.85 -25.72 3.34
CA TYR A 332 -43.00 -25.86 1.90
C TYR A 332 -43.24 -27.32 1.47
N MET A 333 -42.47 -28.28 1.99
CA MET A 333 -42.59 -29.69 1.58
C MET A 333 -43.80 -30.41 2.21
N VAL A 334 -44.32 -29.94 3.35
CA VAL A 334 -45.51 -30.53 3.98
C VAL A 334 -46.80 -29.87 3.48
N VAL A 335 -46.83 -28.55 3.36
CA VAL A 335 -48.06 -27.79 3.07
C VAL A 335 -48.36 -27.70 1.58
N LEU A 336 -47.35 -27.56 0.72
CA LEU A 336 -47.57 -27.35 -0.72
C LEU A 336 -48.13 -28.60 -1.44
N PRO A 337 -47.68 -29.83 -1.15
CA PRO A 337 -48.33 -31.03 -1.71
C PRO A 337 -49.78 -31.18 -1.27
N GLY A 338 -50.15 -30.65 -0.09
CA GLY A 338 -51.53 -30.58 0.37
C GLY A 338 -52.41 -29.71 -0.53
N LEU A 339 -51.87 -28.60 -1.05
CA LEU A 339 -52.52 -27.74 -2.05
C LEU A 339 -52.65 -28.42 -3.43
N LEU A 340 -51.79 -29.42 -3.71
CA LEU A 340 -51.65 -30.08 -5.01
C LEU A 340 -52.21 -31.51 -5.04
N TRP A 341 -53.24 -31.84 -4.23
CA TRP A 341 -54.10 -33.07 -4.30
C TRP A 341 -54.06 -34.02 -3.08
N LEU A 342 -53.10 -33.90 -2.15
CA LEU A 342 -52.87 -34.95 -1.13
C LEU A 342 -53.55 -34.76 0.24
N SER A 343 -54.18 -33.62 0.51
CA SER A 343 -54.76 -33.32 1.84
C SER A 343 -56.26 -33.02 1.78
N LEU A 344 -56.99 -33.48 2.81
CA LEU A 344 -58.42 -33.19 3.01
C LEU A 344 -58.67 -31.75 3.50
N VAL A 345 -57.62 -31.02 3.89
CA VAL A 345 -57.71 -29.65 4.46
C VAL A 345 -58.09 -28.60 3.39
N PRO A 346 -58.92 -27.59 3.71
CA PRO A 346 -59.27 -26.53 2.76
C PRO A 346 -58.05 -25.68 2.33
N PRO A 347 -57.98 -25.23 1.06
CA PRO A 347 -56.84 -24.49 0.52
C PRO A 347 -56.50 -23.21 1.29
N GLN A 348 -57.49 -22.48 1.81
CA GLN A 348 -57.29 -21.22 2.53
C GLN A 348 -56.44 -21.39 3.80
N TRP A 349 -56.66 -22.47 4.55
CA TRP A 349 -55.90 -22.80 5.75
C TRP A 349 -54.46 -23.23 5.43
N LEU A 350 -54.27 -23.94 4.31
CA LEU A 350 -52.93 -24.30 3.83
C LEU A 350 -52.13 -23.06 3.43
N ILE A 351 -52.75 -22.10 2.72
CA ILE A 351 -52.09 -20.84 2.35
C ILE A 351 -51.74 -20.04 3.61
N LEU A 352 -52.63 -19.99 4.60
CA LEU A 352 -52.39 -19.30 5.86
C LEU A 352 -51.22 -19.94 6.66
N ALA A 353 -51.14 -21.27 6.68
CA ALA A 353 -50.03 -22.00 7.28
C ALA A 353 -48.70 -21.71 6.54
N LEU A 354 -48.72 -21.71 5.20
CA LEU A 354 -47.57 -21.40 4.36
C LEU A 354 -47.05 -19.97 4.60
N LEU A 355 -47.96 -18.98 4.64
CA LEU A 355 -47.65 -17.57 4.88
C LEU A 355 -47.07 -17.36 6.29
N SER A 356 -47.57 -18.09 7.29
CA SER A 356 -47.04 -18.09 8.66
C SER A 356 -45.59 -18.61 8.69
N VAL A 357 -45.31 -19.72 8.00
CA VAL A 357 -43.95 -20.26 7.87
C VAL A 357 -43.01 -19.28 7.16
N PHE A 358 -43.49 -18.60 6.11
CA PHE A 358 -42.71 -17.58 5.40
C PHE A 358 -42.33 -16.41 6.31
N CYS A 359 -43.27 -15.90 7.10
CA CYS A 359 -43.01 -14.85 8.08
C CYS A 359 -41.97 -15.29 9.13
N ILE A 360 -42.10 -16.51 9.69
CA ILE A 360 -41.15 -17.03 10.68
C ILE A 360 -39.74 -17.18 10.07
N SER A 361 -39.65 -17.74 8.86
CA SER A 361 -38.37 -17.88 8.16
C SER A 361 -37.75 -16.53 7.84
N GLY A 362 -38.53 -15.56 7.36
CA GLY A 362 -38.09 -14.18 7.07
C GLY A 362 -37.53 -13.48 8.32
N VAL A 363 -38.18 -13.62 9.47
CA VAL A 363 -37.66 -13.11 10.76
C VAL A 363 -36.30 -13.74 11.08
N LEU A 364 -36.17 -15.07 10.98
CA LEU A 364 -34.92 -15.77 11.26
C LEU A 364 -33.79 -15.34 10.31
N MET A 365 -34.10 -15.14 9.02
CA MET A 365 -33.16 -14.64 8.02
C MET A 365 -32.73 -13.19 8.28
N SER A 366 -33.67 -12.32 8.65
CA SER A 366 -33.37 -10.94 9.01
C SER A 366 -32.51 -10.86 10.29
N LEU A 367 -32.72 -11.76 11.25
CA LEU A 367 -31.87 -11.87 12.45
C LEU A 367 -30.46 -12.39 12.11
N ALA A 368 -30.35 -13.43 11.28
CA ALA A 368 -29.07 -13.96 10.81
C ALA A 368 -28.23 -12.88 10.11
N LEU A 369 -28.88 -12.04 9.29
CA LEU A 369 -28.23 -10.93 8.60
C LEU A 369 -27.77 -9.83 9.56
N GLY A 370 -28.55 -9.55 10.61
CA GLY A 370 -28.16 -8.63 11.68
C GLY A 370 -26.94 -9.11 12.47
N GLU A 371 -26.90 -10.40 12.84
CA GLU A 371 -25.75 -11.00 13.53
C GLU A 371 -24.49 -10.99 12.66
N ARG A 372 -24.63 -11.30 11.37
CA ARG A 372 -23.52 -11.19 10.41
C ARG A 372 -22.97 -9.77 10.34
N HIS A 373 -23.85 -8.77 10.23
CA HIS A 373 -23.40 -7.37 10.12
C HIS A 373 -22.67 -6.91 11.37
N ARG A 374 -23.17 -7.29 12.54
CA ARG A 374 -22.52 -7.03 13.82
C ARG A 374 -21.14 -7.67 13.90
N SER A 375 -21.01 -8.95 13.53
CA SER A 375 -19.72 -9.65 13.51
C SER A 375 -18.70 -8.97 12.59
N ILE A 376 -19.10 -8.59 11.36
CA ILE A 376 -18.19 -7.90 10.42
C ILE A 376 -17.74 -6.54 10.98
N THR A 377 -18.61 -5.85 11.70
CA THR A 377 -18.30 -4.53 12.27
C THR A 377 -17.36 -4.65 13.46
N GLU A 378 -17.58 -5.64 14.34
CA GLU A 378 -16.68 -5.97 15.46
C GLU A 378 -15.29 -6.38 14.97
N ASP A 379 -15.20 -7.22 13.93
CA ASP A 379 -13.92 -7.63 13.32
C ASP A 379 -13.15 -6.45 12.69
N ARG A 380 -13.86 -5.53 12.02
CA ARG A 380 -13.20 -4.32 11.48
C ARG A 380 -12.71 -3.38 12.57
N PHE A 381 -13.48 -3.24 13.64
CA PHE A 381 -13.12 -2.38 14.76
C PHE A 381 -11.90 -2.92 15.53
N SER A 382 -11.82 -4.23 15.77
CA SER A 382 -10.65 -4.83 16.43
C SER A 382 -9.37 -4.66 15.61
N ILE A 383 -9.41 -4.95 14.30
CA ILE A 383 -8.26 -4.76 13.40
C ILE A 383 -7.79 -3.30 13.41
N SER A 384 -8.71 -2.35 13.28
CA SER A 384 -8.37 -0.93 13.29
C SER A 384 -7.77 -0.48 14.62
N ARG A 385 -8.30 -0.97 15.75
CA ARG A 385 -7.78 -0.65 17.08
C ARG A 385 -6.38 -1.20 17.28
N ASP A 386 -6.14 -2.43 16.85
CA ASP A 386 -4.82 -3.08 17.00
C ASP A 386 -3.77 -2.37 16.12
N GLN A 387 -4.14 -1.93 14.91
CA GLN A 387 -3.29 -1.09 14.06
C GLN A 387 -3.00 0.28 14.67
N ALA A 388 -4.02 0.96 15.20
CA ALA A 388 -3.87 2.26 15.84
C ALA A 388 -3.01 2.18 17.11
N ALA A 389 -3.16 1.12 17.91
CA ALA A 389 -2.34 0.90 19.09
C ALA A 389 -0.88 0.62 18.72
N SER A 390 -0.63 -0.21 17.71
CA SER A 390 0.72 -0.51 17.24
C SER A 390 1.44 0.71 16.68
N THR A 391 0.75 1.53 15.88
CA THR A 391 1.34 2.76 15.31
C THR A 391 1.61 3.81 16.38
N ALA A 392 0.71 3.97 17.36
CA ALA A 392 0.93 4.85 18.50
C ALA A 392 2.13 4.39 19.36
N GLU A 393 2.30 3.08 19.57
CA GLU A 393 3.44 2.52 20.31
C GLU A 393 4.78 2.83 19.60
N ILE A 394 4.85 2.62 18.28
CA ILE A 394 6.06 2.88 17.47
C ILE A 394 6.41 4.38 17.50
N ASN A 395 5.43 5.25 17.28
CA ASN A 395 5.66 6.70 17.28
C ASN A 395 6.09 7.22 18.66
N ALA A 396 5.50 6.71 19.74
CA ALA A 396 5.91 7.07 21.10
C ALA A 396 7.35 6.63 21.41
N LYS A 397 7.77 5.45 20.92
CA LYS A 397 9.17 5.00 21.04
C LYS A 397 10.12 5.90 20.26
N ALA A 398 9.75 6.32 19.06
CA ALA A 398 10.54 7.26 18.24
C ALA A 398 10.75 8.60 18.93
N GLU A 399 9.68 9.20 19.45
CA GLU A 399 9.74 10.48 20.15
C GLU A 399 10.58 10.37 21.44
N PHE A 400 10.40 9.30 22.20
CA PHE A 400 11.17 9.05 23.42
C PHE A 400 12.67 8.90 23.14
N LEU A 401 13.05 8.10 22.13
CA LEU A 401 14.45 7.88 21.76
C LEU A 401 15.09 9.15 21.17
N ALA A 402 14.36 9.93 20.38
CA ALA A 402 14.85 11.21 19.87
C ALA A 402 15.17 12.19 21.02
N LYS A 403 14.29 12.27 22.02
CA LYS A 403 14.50 13.11 23.21
C LYS A 403 15.70 12.64 24.04
N ILE A 404 15.81 11.34 24.29
CA ILE A 404 16.95 10.76 25.02
C ILE A 404 18.26 11.00 24.28
N SER A 405 18.29 10.83 22.95
CA SER A 405 19.51 11.07 22.19
C SER A 405 20.05 12.48 22.38
N HIS A 406 19.18 13.50 22.39
CA HIS A 406 19.58 14.88 22.63
C HIS A 406 20.15 15.09 24.04
N GLU A 407 19.50 14.48 25.05
CA GLU A 407 19.93 14.51 26.46
C GLU A 407 21.26 13.77 26.69
N ILE A 408 21.58 12.74 25.90
CA ILE A 408 22.88 12.04 25.96
C ILE A 408 23.96 12.75 25.14
N ARG A 409 23.62 13.30 23.97
CA ARG A 409 24.58 13.95 23.07
C ARG A 409 25.26 15.16 23.72
N THR A 410 24.50 15.94 24.48
CA THR A 410 24.99 17.16 25.14
C THR A 410 26.12 16.89 26.15
N PRO A 411 25.95 16.01 27.17
CA PRO A 411 27.04 15.67 28.08
C PRO A 411 28.18 14.92 27.39
N MET A 412 27.89 14.07 26.40
CA MET A 412 28.93 13.32 25.67
C MET A 412 29.84 14.23 24.86
N ASN A 413 29.29 15.21 24.13
CA ASN A 413 30.08 16.22 23.44
C ASN A 413 30.92 17.06 24.41
N GLY A 414 30.42 17.29 25.64
CA GLY A 414 31.18 17.91 26.71
C GLY A 414 32.38 17.06 27.14
N VAL A 415 32.19 15.76 27.37
CA VAL A 415 33.28 14.81 27.73
C VAL A 415 34.31 14.72 26.61
N LEU A 416 33.87 14.56 25.36
CA LEU A 416 34.76 14.49 24.19
C LEU A 416 35.53 15.79 23.97
N GLY A 417 34.89 16.94 24.16
CA GLY A 417 35.58 18.23 24.11
C GLY A 417 36.67 18.35 25.19
N MET A 418 36.43 17.84 26.39
CA MET A 418 37.43 17.86 27.47
C MET A 418 38.58 16.87 27.23
N THR A 419 38.30 15.68 26.67
CA THR A 419 39.36 14.72 26.34
C THR A 419 40.21 15.21 25.17
N GLU A 420 39.62 15.84 24.16
CA GLU A 420 40.34 16.48 23.05
C GLU A 420 41.27 17.59 23.55
N LEU A 421 40.78 18.44 24.47
CA LEU A 421 41.60 19.47 25.12
C LEU A 421 42.76 18.87 25.92
N LEU A 422 42.51 17.77 26.66
CA LEU A 422 43.54 17.06 27.41
C LEU A 422 44.61 16.44 26.49
N LEU A 423 44.22 15.84 25.36
CA LEU A 423 45.15 15.31 24.36
C LEU A 423 46.07 16.39 23.78
N GLY A 424 45.62 17.65 23.80
CA GLY A 424 46.41 18.82 23.43
C GLY A 424 47.42 19.31 24.49
N THR A 425 47.45 18.71 25.69
CA THR A 425 48.37 19.06 26.78
C THR A 425 49.52 18.07 26.91
N PRO A 426 50.63 18.42 27.58
CA PRO A 426 51.69 17.45 27.89
C PRO A 426 51.17 16.40 28.89
N LEU A 427 50.86 15.20 28.37
CA LEU A 427 50.45 14.02 29.13
C LEU A 427 51.57 12.98 29.17
N SER A 428 51.67 12.21 30.25
CA SER A 428 52.49 10.98 30.26
C SER A 428 51.93 9.94 29.30
N VAL A 429 52.75 8.98 28.86
CA VAL A 429 52.33 7.92 27.92
C VAL A 429 51.07 7.19 28.40
N LYS A 430 51.01 6.82 29.68
CA LYS A 430 49.83 6.15 30.27
C LYS A 430 48.60 7.06 30.34
N GLN A 431 48.77 8.34 30.68
CA GLN A 431 47.65 9.29 30.70
C GLN A 431 47.10 9.55 29.30
N ARG A 432 47.97 9.66 28.30
CA ARG A 432 47.57 9.80 26.90
C ARG A 432 46.75 8.60 26.44
N ASP A 433 47.20 7.39 26.78
CA ASP A 433 46.49 6.15 26.48
C ASP A 433 45.09 6.10 27.13
N TYR A 434 44.96 6.49 28.40
CA TYR A 434 43.65 6.60 29.07
C TYR A 434 42.73 7.62 28.42
N VAL A 435 43.23 8.83 28.13
CA VAL A 435 42.42 9.88 27.51
C VAL A 435 42.00 9.49 26.09
N GLN A 436 42.88 8.84 25.34
CA GLN A 436 42.59 8.36 23.98
C GLN A 436 41.57 7.21 23.99
N THR A 437 41.63 6.32 24.98
CA THR A 437 40.62 5.29 25.20
C THR A 437 39.26 5.89 25.53
N ILE A 438 39.20 6.87 26.44
CA ILE A 438 37.94 7.58 26.78
C ILE A 438 37.38 8.30 25.56
N HIS A 439 38.24 8.96 24.77
CA HIS A 439 37.83 9.65 23.55
C HIS A 439 37.28 8.69 22.50
N SER A 440 37.93 7.55 22.25
CA SER A 440 37.43 6.51 21.33
C SER A 440 36.09 5.95 21.79
N ALA A 441 36.00 5.53 23.06
CA ALA A 441 34.77 4.97 23.62
C ALA A 441 33.60 5.96 23.60
N GLY A 442 33.88 7.26 23.80
CA GLY A 442 32.87 8.30 23.70
C GLY A 442 32.34 8.52 22.28
N ASN A 443 33.22 8.45 21.27
CA ASN A 443 32.82 8.50 19.87
C ASN A 443 32.01 7.26 19.46
N GLU A 444 32.44 6.07 19.87
CA GLU A 444 31.71 4.81 19.62
C GLU A 444 30.29 4.87 20.20
N LEU A 445 30.13 5.39 21.42
CA LEU A 445 28.82 5.55 22.04
C LEU A 445 27.92 6.52 21.27
N LEU A 446 28.46 7.65 20.79
CA LEU A 446 27.70 8.59 19.97
C LEU A 446 27.27 7.98 18.64
N THR A 447 28.14 7.22 17.99
CA THR A 447 27.79 6.49 16.76
C THR A 447 26.64 5.53 17.02
N LEU A 448 26.74 4.70 18.07
CA LEU A 448 25.70 3.73 18.41
C LEU A 448 24.34 4.39 18.74
N ILE A 449 24.36 5.53 19.43
CA ILE A 449 23.15 6.32 19.69
C ILE A 449 22.53 6.84 18.39
N ASN A 450 23.35 7.37 17.47
CA ASN A 450 22.86 7.87 16.19
C ASN A 450 22.25 6.73 15.35
N GLU A 451 22.90 5.57 15.31
CA GLU A 451 22.39 4.40 14.60
C GLU A 451 21.04 3.90 15.17
N ILE A 452 20.88 3.85 16.49
CA ILE A 452 19.60 3.50 17.13
C ILE A 452 18.50 4.49 16.74
N LEU A 453 18.82 5.78 16.70
CA LEU A 453 17.87 6.84 16.35
C LEU A 453 17.44 6.72 14.88
N ASP A 454 18.39 6.47 13.98
CA ASP A 454 18.12 6.27 12.55
C ASP A 454 17.22 5.05 12.32
N ILE A 455 17.45 3.95 13.05
CA ILE A 455 16.59 2.76 13.01
C ILE A 455 15.17 3.05 13.47
N THR A 456 15.04 3.84 14.54
CA THR A 456 13.72 4.18 15.06
C THR A 456 12.97 5.13 14.11
N LYS A 457 13.68 6.01 13.41
CA LYS A 457 13.10 6.83 12.32
C LYS A 457 12.69 6.01 11.12
N LEU A 458 13.48 4.98 10.77
CA LEU A 458 13.13 4.01 9.74
C LEU A 458 11.89 3.20 10.11
N GLU A 459 11.80 2.68 11.35
CA GLU A 459 10.64 1.93 11.86
C GLU A 459 9.34 2.74 11.88
N SER A 460 9.43 4.04 12.19
CA SER A 460 8.28 4.95 12.24
C SER A 460 7.90 5.53 10.87
N GLY A 461 8.68 5.26 9.82
CA GLY A 461 8.45 5.81 8.48
C GLY A 461 8.64 7.32 8.38
N GLN A 462 9.42 7.92 9.29
CA GLN A 462 9.65 9.38 9.37
C GLN A 462 10.80 9.87 8.47
N ILE A 463 11.36 9.00 7.62
CA ILE A 463 12.42 9.39 6.69
C ILE A 463 11.78 9.89 5.39
N GLU A 464 11.92 11.18 5.15
CA GLU A 464 11.66 11.81 3.85
C GLU A 464 12.93 11.73 3.00
N LEU A 465 12.77 11.43 1.71
CA LEU A 465 13.86 11.36 0.74
C LEU A 465 13.89 12.64 -0.07
N ASP A 466 15.08 13.24 -0.19
CA ASP A 466 15.29 14.39 -1.07
C ASP A 466 15.63 13.92 -2.48
N ASP A 467 15.03 14.54 -3.50
CA ASP A 467 15.37 14.28 -4.91
C ASP A 467 16.11 15.49 -5.50
N VAL A 468 17.44 15.46 -5.47
CA VAL A 468 18.31 16.53 -5.97
C VAL A 468 19.35 16.02 -6.96
N GLN A 469 19.86 16.90 -7.81
CA GLN A 469 20.93 16.55 -8.75
C GLN A 469 22.30 16.70 -8.08
N PHE A 470 23.16 15.68 -8.19
CA PHE A 470 24.50 15.72 -7.61
C PHE A 470 25.53 14.93 -8.43
N ASP A 471 26.81 15.25 -8.23
CA ASP A 471 27.94 14.57 -8.88
C ASP A 471 28.31 13.29 -8.10
N ILE A 472 28.09 12.12 -8.72
CA ILE A 472 28.38 10.81 -8.08
C ILE A 472 29.89 10.60 -7.88
N GLY A 473 30.72 11.13 -8.79
CA GLY A 473 32.16 11.04 -8.69
C GLY A 473 32.68 11.81 -7.49
N ALA A 474 32.19 13.04 -7.30
CA ALA A 474 32.52 13.85 -6.13
C ALA A 474 32.07 13.19 -4.82
N LEU A 475 30.85 12.63 -4.77
CA LEU A 475 30.33 11.94 -3.60
C LEU A 475 31.21 10.75 -3.19
N VAL A 476 31.59 9.90 -4.16
CA VAL A 476 32.45 8.75 -3.93
C VAL A 476 33.83 9.20 -3.43
N GLU A 477 34.40 10.24 -4.03
CA GLU A 477 35.69 10.79 -3.61
C GLU A 477 35.65 11.32 -2.17
N ASP A 478 34.62 12.07 -1.80
CA ASP A 478 34.41 12.58 -0.45
C ASP A 478 34.31 11.45 0.59
N CYS A 479 33.64 10.34 0.24
CA CYS A 479 33.59 9.16 1.10
C CYS A 479 34.96 8.51 1.27
N LEU A 480 35.71 8.34 0.18
CA LEU A 480 37.04 7.71 0.22
C LEU A 480 38.05 8.56 1.00
N ASN A 481 37.98 9.89 0.87
CA ASN A 481 38.84 10.85 1.57
C ASN A 481 38.87 10.63 3.09
N ILE A 482 37.72 10.31 3.68
CA ILE A 482 37.56 10.10 5.12
C ILE A 482 38.37 8.89 5.61
N PHE A 483 38.45 7.83 4.80
CA PHE A 483 39.11 6.58 5.18
C PHE A 483 40.57 6.48 4.73
N ARG A 484 41.09 7.40 3.89
CA ARG A 484 42.46 7.34 3.35
C ARG A 484 43.53 7.16 4.41
N ALA A 485 43.52 8.00 5.44
CA ALA A 485 44.55 7.98 6.48
C ALA A 485 44.51 6.68 7.31
N LYS A 486 43.29 6.17 7.58
CA LYS A 486 43.09 4.94 8.35
C LYS A 486 43.48 3.69 7.57
N ALA A 487 43.09 3.62 6.29
CA ALA A 487 43.50 2.54 5.39
C ALA A 487 45.03 2.48 5.24
N GLU A 488 45.70 3.63 5.12
CA GLU A 488 47.16 3.69 5.03
C GLU A 488 47.85 3.20 6.33
N GLN A 489 47.31 3.54 7.51
CA GLN A 489 47.79 3.03 8.79
C GLN A 489 47.66 1.50 8.90
N GLN A 490 46.61 0.93 8.32
CA GLN A 490 46.36 -0.52 8.28
C GLN A 490 47.04 -1.22 7.09
N GLN A 491 47.82 -0.52 6.25
CA GLN A 491 48.40 -1.11 5.04
C GLN A 491 47.35 -1.72 4.09
N VAL A 492 46.17 -1.11 4.01
CA VAL A 492 45.09 -1.50 3.09
C VAL A 492 45.08 -0.59 1.87
N GLU A 493 45.14 -1.17 0.68
CA GLU A 493 45.01 -0.45 -0.59
C GLU A 493 43.54 -0.12 -0.88
N LEU A 494 43.21 1.17 -0.84
CA LEU A 494 41.89 1.65 -1.21
C LEU A 494 41.88 2.00 -2.71
N ILE A 495 40.97 1.39 -3.47
CA ILE A 495 40.89 1.49 -4.94
C ILE A 495 39.48 1.94 -5.33
N SER A 496 39.37 2.87 -6.29
CA SER A 496 38.08 3.37 -6.78
C SER A 496 37.98 3.26 -8.29
N GLN A 497 36.85 2.77 -8.78
CA GLN A 497 36.58 2.58 -10.20
C GLN A 497 35.16 3.05 -10.55
N ILE A 498 35.04 4.04 -11.42
CA ILE A 498 33.76 4.47 -11.99
C ILE A 498 33.78 4.12 -13.48
N GLN A 499 32.81 3.34 -13.95
CA GLN A 499 32.73 2.95 -15.35
C GLN A 499 32.40 4.15 -16.25
N PRO A 500 32.97 4.24 -17.46
CA PRO A 500 32.77 5.39 -18.37
C PRO A 500 31.32 5.64 -18.79
N GLN A 501 30.48 4.60 -18.68
CA GLN A 501 29.06 4.65 -19.05
C GLN A 501 28.21 5.34 -17.97
N VAL A 502 28.73 5.51 -16.76
CA VAL A 502 28.01 6.12 -15.63
C VAL A 502 27.90 7.63 -15.83
N PRO A 503 26.70 8.23 -15.74
CA PRO A 503 26.53 9.68 -15.81
C PRO A 503 27.26 10.36 -14.66
N ARG A 504 27.85 11.52 -14.96
CA ARG A 504 28.51 12.33 -13.93
C ARG A 504 27.51 12.87 -12.91
N VAL A 505 26.37 13.36 -13.38
CA VAL A 505 25.30 13.91 -12.54
C VAL A 505 24.14 12.93 -12.49
N ILE A 506 23.70 12.60 -11.27
CA ILE A 506 22.54 11.73 -11.03
C ILE A 506 21.54 12.44 -10.11
N ASN A 507 20.29 11.99 -10.16
CA ASN A 507 19.22 12.46 -9.27
C ASN A 507 19.04 11.49 -8.09
N GLY A 508 18.71 12.03 -6.92
CA GLY A 508 18.37 11.28 -5.71
C GLY A 508 18.84 11.99 -4.45
N ASP A 509 18.91 11.26 -3.34
CA ASP A 509 19.34 11.81 -2.05
C ASP A 509 20.84 11.57 -1.83
N PRO A 510 21.72 12.59 -2.00
CA PRO A 510 23.15 12.44 -1.80
C PRO A 510 23.50 12.17 -0.32
N THR A 511 22.69 12.64 0.63
CA THR A 511 22.96 12.50 2.06
C THR A 511 22.77 11.05 2.49
N ARG A 512 21.66 10.42 2.07
CA ARG A 512 21.40 9.00 2.36
C ARG A 512 22.34 8.09 1.61
N LEU A 513 22.63 8.39 0.34
CA LEU A 513 23.62 7.62 -0.40
C LEU A 513 25.02 7.71 0.21
N ARG A 514 25.44 8.90 0.65
CA ARG A 514 26.68 9.09 1.41
C ARG A 514 26.71 8.21 2.66
N GLN A 515 25.64 8.24 3.44
CA GLN A 515 25.50 7.44 4.66
C GLN A 515 25.67 5.95 4.35
N THR A 516 24.98 5.42 3.34
CA THR A 516 25.11 4.03 2.89
C THR A 516 26.54 3.69 2.47
N LEU A 517 27.21 4.55 1.69
CA LEU A 517 28.59 4.32 1.25
C LEU A 517 29.60 4.34 2.40
N LEU A 518 29.43 5.26 3.37
CA LEU A 518 30.28 5.30 4.56
C LEU A 518 30.13 4.02 5.39
N SER A 519 28.90 3.54 5.60
CA SER A 519 28.67 2.29 6.34
C SER A 519 29.28 1.07 5.65
N LEU A 520 29.24 1.01 4.32
CA LEU A 520 29.86 -0.05 3.53
C LEU A 520 31.39 -0.03 3.64
N LEU A 521 32.00 1.16 3.47
CA LEU A 521 33.45 1.35 3.55
C LEU A 521 33.98 1.09 4.98
N GLU A 522 33.26 1.54 6.00
CA GLU A 522 33.62 1.30 7.40
C GLU A 522 33.61 -0.20 7.72
N ASN A 523 32.60 -0.93 7.25
CA ASN A 523 32.53 -2.39 7.42
C ASN A 523 33.67 -3.11 6.69
N ALA A 524 33.96 -2.74 5.44
CA ALA A 524 35.06 -3.30 4.66
C ALA A 524 36.42 -3.10 5.35
N LEU A 525 36.65 -1.89 5.86
CA LEU A 525 37.89 -1.53 6.56
C LEU A 525 38.03 -2.21 7.93
N LYS A 526 36.93 -2.47 8.62
CA LYS A 526 36.92 -3.20 9.89
C LYS A 526 37.24 -4.69 9.73
N LYS A 527 36.94 -5.27 8.57
CA LYS A 527 37.14 -6.70 8.25
C LYS A 527 38.45 -7.00 7.54
N THR A 528 39.18 -5.96 7.13
CA THR A 528 40.43 -6.08 6.37
C THR A 528 41.57 -5.52 7.19
N ASP A 529 42.42 -6.41 7.73
CA ASP A 529 43.60 -6.00 8.50
C ASP A 529 44.75 -5.57 7.57
N GLU A 530 45.01 -6.33 6.50
CA GLU A 530 45.95 -6.03 5.42
C GLU A 530 45.33 -6.50 4.09
N GLY A 531 45.57 -5.80 2.98
CA GLY A 531 45.04 -6.20 1.66
C GLY A 531 44.48 -5.04 0.84
N GLU A 532 43.33 -5.24 0.19
CA GLU A 532 42.73 -4.24 -0.70
C GLU A 532 41.20 -4.12 -0.55
N ILE A 533 40.70 -2.91 -0.80
CA ILE A 533 39.28 -2.57 -0.85
C ILE A 533 38.99 -1.85 -2.17
N LEU A 534 38.12 -2.45 -2.99
CA LEU A 534 37.69 -1.91 -4.29
C LEU A 534 36.26 -1.37 -4.21
N LEU A 535 36.09 -0.07 -4.45
CA LEU A 535 34.79 0.56 -4.69
C LEU A 535 34.57 0.69 -6.19
N ALA A 536 33.58 -0.02 -6.74
CA ALA A 536 33.22 0.01 -8.15
C ALA A 536 31.80 0.58 -8.37
N VAL A 537 31.65 1.45 -9.36
CA VAL A 537 30.38 2.05 -9.79
C VAL A 537 30.14 1.73 -11.27
N ALA A 538 29.02 1.10 -11.58
CA ALA A 538 28.68 0.58 -12.90
C ALA A 538 27.20 0.84 -13.25
N LEU A 539 26.87 0.79 -14.55
CA LEU A 539 25.48 0.71 -15.00
C LEU A 539 25.11 -0.73 -15.29
N GLU A 540 23.97 -1.19 -14.76
CA GLU A 540 23.40 -2.50 -15.05
C GLU A 540 22.07 -2.32 -15.80
N SER A 541 21.98 -2.92 -16.99
CA SER A 541 20.74 -2.92 -17.77
C SER A 541 19.83 -4.04 -17.29
N SER A 542 18.68 -3.69 -16.70
CA SER A 542 17.68 -4.68 -16.32
C SER A 542 16.94 -5.23 -17.55
N LYS A 543 16.48 -6.48 -17.48
CA LYS A 543 15.64 -7.13 -18.52
C LYS A 543 14.35 -6.33 -18.85
N ASN A 544 13.91 -5.47 -17.94
CA ASN A 544 12.72 -4.63 -18.08
C ASN A 544 12.99 -3.25 -18.72
N GLY A 545 14.20 -2.99 -19.23
CA GLY A 545 14.55 -1.73 -19.90
C GLY A 545 14.78 -0.54 -18.94
N LYS A 546 14.81 -0.77 -17.63
CA LYS A 546 15.24 0.22 -16.62
C LYS A 546 16.74 0.10 -16.38
N THR A 547 17.48 1.18 -16.60
CA THR A 547 18.90 1.28 -16.22
C THR A 547 19.00 1.42 -14.71
N ARG A 548 19.92 0.67 -14.09
CA ARG A 548 20.19 0.75 -12.65
C ARG A 548 21.65 1.13 -12.42
N LEU A 549 21.89 1.98 -11.43
CA LEU A 549 23.23 2.27 -10.93
C LEU A 549 23.61 1.17 -9.95
N ARG A 550 24.70 0.45 -10.22
CA ARG A 550 25.25 -0.53 -9.31
C ARG A 550 26.49 0.04 -8.63
N ILE A 551 26.49 0.05 -7.31
CA ILE A 551 27.68 0.38 -6.52
C ILE A 551 28.06 -0.86 -5.72
N SER A 552 29.32 -1.27 -5.78
CA SER A 552 29.83 -2.41 -5.03
C SER A 552 31.11 -2.06 -4.29
N VAL A 553 31.21 -2.49 -3.04
CA VAL A 553 32.42 -2.45 -2.21
C VAL A 553 32.87 -3.89 -2.01
N GLN A 554 34.06 -4.19 -2.53
CA GLN A 554 34.71 -5.49 -2.41
C GLN A 554 35.90 -5.36 -1.47
N ASP A 555 35.99 -6.26 -0.49
CA ASP A 555 37.11 -6.36 0.44
C ASP A 555 37.83 -7.71 0.29
N SER A 556 39.12 -7.74 0.62
CA SER A 556 39.93 -8.96 0.69
C SER A 556 40.02 -9.55 2.10
N GLY A 557 39.14 -9.13 3.01
CA GLY A 557 39.18 -9.44 4.44
C GLY A 557 38.52 -10.78 4.82
N GLU A 558 38.16 -10.91 6.08
CA GLU A 558 37.43 -12.09 6.58
C GLU A 558 36.03 -12.18 5.96
N SER A 559 35.72 -13.32 5.33
CA SER A 559 34.40 -13.56 4.76
C SER A 559 33.33 -13.71 5.84
N LEU A 560 32.14 -13.17 5.59
CA LEU A 560 30.95 -13.35 6.42
C LEU A 560 30.48 -14.81 6.33
N SER A 561 30.05 -15.36 7.46
CA SER A 561 29.44 -16.69 7.47
C SER A 561 28.08 -16.67 6.77
N ASP A 562 27.65 -17.82 6.22
CA ASP A 562 26.35 -17.93 5.57
C ASP A 562 25.19 -17.55 6.51
N GLU A 563 25.31 -17.87 7.81
CA GLU A 563 24.33 -17.52 8.84
C GLU A 563 24.23 -16.00 9.05
N GLU A 564 25.37 -15.31 9.22
CA GLU A 564 25.42 -13.85 9.37
C GLU A 564 24.88 -13.13 8.12
N ARG A 565 25.17 -13.68 6.93
CA ARG A 565 24.70 -13.11 5.66
C ARG A 565 23.18 -13.21 5.53
N GLU A 566 22.60 -14.38 5.77
CA GLU A 566 21.15 -14.59 5.72
C GLU A 566 20.44 -13.69 6.75
N GLU A 567 20.99 -13.56 7.95
CA GLU A 567 20.44 -12.68 8.99
C GLU A 567 20.46 -11.20 8.55
N LEU A 568 21.54 -10.71 7.93
CA LEU A 568 21.64 -9.33 7.43
C LEU A 568 20.69 -9.05 6.25
N LEU A 569 20.52 -10.00 5.34
CA LEU A 569 19.63 -9.90 4.19
C LEU A 569 18.15 -9.94 4.58
N HIS A 570 17.80 -10.72 5.61
CA HIS A 570 16.42 -10.94 6.05
C HIS A 570 16.03 -10.16 7.32
N ALA A 571 16.91 -9.37 7.91
CA ALA A 571 16.59 -8.58 9.10
C ALA A 571 15.46 -7.56 8.83
N GLU A 572 14.24 -7.83 9.27
CA GLU A 572 13.12 -6.88 9.22
C GLU A 572 13.09 -6.00 10.47
N LEU A 573 13.00 -4.68 10.27
CA LEU A 573 12.86 -3.67 11.32
C LEU A 573 11.60 -3.86 12.19
N HIS A 574 10.58 -4.56 11.69
CA HIS A 574 9.28 -4.69 12.37
C HIS A 574 9.24 -5.78 13.46
N SER A 575 10.35 -6.46 13.76
CA SER A 575 10.35 -7.43 14.84
C SER A 575 10.35 -6.70 16.19
N ARG A 576 9.39 -7.03 17.07
CA ARG A 576 9.27 -6.48 18.45
C ARG A 576 10.56 -6.53 19.29
N ASN A 577 11.59 -7.26 18.81
CA ASN A 577 12.83 -7.57 19.49
C ASN A 577 14.09 -7.17 18.70
N PHE A 578 14.01 -6.30 17.68
CA PHE A 578 15.16 -5.93 16.85
C PHE A 578 16.36 -5.42 17.69
N LEU A 579 16.09 -4.63 18.74
CA LEU A 579 17.12 -4.16 19.69
C LEU A 579 17.49 -5.19 20.78
N ALA A 580 16.68 -6.24 20.99
CA ALA A 580 16.92 -7.27 22.00
C ALA A 580 17.81 -8.43 21.49
N SER A 581 17.95 -8.58 20.17
CA SER A 581 18.91 -9.50 19.56
C SER A 581 20.33 -8.90 19.61
N SER A 582 21.06 -9.17 20.68
CA SER A 582 22.46 -8.72 20.88
C SER A 582 23.48 -9.26 19.85
N ARG A 583 23.03 -9.96 18.80
CA ARG A 583 23.88 -10.58 17.78
C ARG A 583 24.19 -9.63 16.62
N LEU A 584 23.33 -8.65 16.35
CA LEU A 584 23.47 -7.69 15.24
C LEU A 584 24.23 -6.42 15.60
N GLY A 585 24.63 -6.24 16.87
CA GLY A 585 25.21 -4.99 17.38
C GLY A 585 26.49 -4.51 16.67
N GLY A 586 27.19 -5.39 15.96
CA GLY A 586 28.37 -5.05 15.15
C GLY A 586 28.09 -4.63 13.71
N HIS A 587 26.86 -4.80 13.22
CA HIS A 587 26.47 -4.63 11.81
C HIS A 587 25.25 -3.72 11.61
N LEU A 588 24.95 -2.88 12.61
CA LEU A 588 23.80 -1.99 12.60
C LEU A 588 23.83 -1.03 11.40
N GLY A 589 25.00 -0.47 11.10
CA GLY A 589 25.22 0.36 9.91
C GLY A 589 24.87 -0.33 8.58
N LEU A 590 25.09 -1.65 8.44
CA LEU A 590 24.72 -2.39 7.23
C LEU A 590 23.20 -2.59 7.12
N VAL A 591 22.51 -2.79 8.25
CA VAL A 591 21.05 -2.89 8.27
C VAL A 591 20.43 -1.53 7.90
N ILE A 592 20.95 -0.43 8.43
CA ILE A 592 20.54 0.94 8.06
C ILE A 592 20.78 1.17 6.57
N ALA A 593 21.99 0.86 6.08
CA ALA A 593 22.35 0.98 4.68
C ALA A 593 21.37 0.24 3.75
N ARG A 594 21.02 -1.01 4.07
CA ARG A 594 20.01 -1.77 3.32
C ARG A 594 18.64 -1.10 3.33
N GLN A 595 18.17 -0.65 4.48
CA GLN A 595 16.83 -0.05 4.62
C GLN A 595 16.73 1.28 3.87
N LEU A 596 17.78 2.10 3.90
CA LEU A 596 17.88 3.32 3.09
C LEU A 596 17.79 3.00 1.59
N ILE A 597 18.50 1.97 1.12
CA ILE A 597 18.44 1.56 -0.29
C ILE A 597 17.07 1.04 -0.69
N VAL A 598 16.40 0.27 0.18
CA VAL A 598 15.03 -0.19 -0.07
C VAL A 598 14.05 0.99 -0.13
N LEU A 599 14.21 2.00 0.73
CA LEU A 599 13.42 3.24 0.67
C LEU A 599 13.65 4.02 -0.63
N MET A 600 14.88 4.00 -1.16
CA MET A 600 15.24 4.61 -2.46
C MET A 600 14.83 3.75 -3.68
N ASP A 601 13.87 2.83 -3.53
CA ASP A 601 13.43 1.88 -4.56
C ASP A 601 14.57 1.02 -5.16
N GLY A 602 15.61 0.78 -4.37
CA GLY A 602 16.79 0.02 -4.71
C GLY A 602 16.81 -1.41 -4.17
N GLU A 603 17.88 -2.12 -4.49
CA GLU A 603 18.16 -3.48 -3.99
C GLU A 603 19.53 -3.52 -3.34
N PHE A 604 19.67 -4.27 -2.25
CA PHE A 604 20.93 -4.46 -1.53
C PHE A 604 21.26 -5.95 -1.47
N GLY A 605 22.52 -6.31 -1.63
CA GLY A 605 22.95 -7.71 -1.54
C GLY A 605 24.39 -7.91 -1.10
N ILE A 606 24.66 -9.14 -0.68
CA ILE A 606 25.97 -9.57 -0.16
C ILE A 606 26.37 -10.83 -0.92
N GLN A 607 27.59 -10.84 -1.47
CA GLN A 607 28.17 -11.98 -2.17
C GLN A 607 29.56 -12.27 -1.62
N ASN A 608 29.91 -13.55 -1.46
CA ASN A 608 31.27 -13.94 -1.09
C ASN A 608 32.13 -13.97 -2.35
N SER A 609 33.29 -13.31 -2.28
CA SER A 609 34.24 -13.25 -3.39
C SER A 609 35.26 -14.39 -3.25
N GLY A 610 34.94 -15.59 -3.74
CA GLY A 610 35.91 -16.70 -3.78
C GLY A 610 36.45 -17.11 -2.40
N SER A 611 37.74 -17.48 -2.32
CA SER A 611 38.35 -18.08 -1.13
C SER A 611 38.63 -17.13 0.05
N GLN A 612 38.58 -15.80 -0.15
CA GLN A 612 38.75 -14.75 0.89
C GLN A 612 38.07 -13.44 0.44
N GLY A 613 37.35 -12.76 1.34
CA GLY A 613 36.72 -11.45 1.10
C GLY A 613 35.20 -11.44 0.88
N ASN A 614 34.60 -10.25 0.99
CA ASN A 614 33.16 -10.02 0.74
C ASN A 614 32.94 -9.01 -0.38
N THR A 615 31.74 -9.03 -0.96
CA THR A 615 31.28 -8.06 -1.95
C THR A 615 29.88 -7.63 -1.60
N LEU A 616 29.80 -6.42 -1.05
CA LEU A 616 28.55 -5.76 -0.71
C LEU A 616 28.16 -4.88 -1.90
N TRP A 617 26.95 -5.03 -2.41
CA TRP A 617 26.47 -4.28 -3.56
C TRP A 617 25.09 -3.70 -3.32
N LEU A 618 24.84 -2.56 -3.96
CA LEU A 618 23.55 -1.88 -3.99
C LEU A 618 23.21 -1.49 -5.43
N ASN A 619 21.92 -1.48 -5.72
CA ASN A 619 21.35 -1.07 -7.00
C ASN A 619 20.35 0.06 -6.77
N LEU A 620 20.46 1.15 -7.52
CA LEU A 620 19.52 2.27 -7.48
C LEU A 620 18.87 2.47 -8.85
N PRO A 621 17.55 2.76 -8.91
CA PRO A 621 16.90 3.09 -10.17
C PRO A 621 17.44 4.42 -10.71
N LEU A 622 17.78 4.45 -12.00
CA LEU A 622 18.17 5.68 -12.71
C LEU A 622 17.11 6.04 -13.74
N ASP A 623 16.76 7.32 -13.80
CA ASP A 623 15.87 7.84 -14.84
C ASP A 623 16.61 7.96 -16.18
N ALA A 624 16.20 7.11 -17.13
CA ALA A 624 16.83 7.02 -18.46
C ALA A 624 16.73 8.31 -19.29
N LYS A 625 15.83 9.25 -18.96
CA LYS A 625 15.64 10.52 -19.67
C LYS A 625 16.76 11.54 -19.45
N LEU A 626 17.62 11.33 -18.45
CA LEU A 626 18.71 12.25 -18.07
C LEU A 626 20.11 11.71 -18.41
N LEU A 627 20.20 10.60 -19.17
CA LEU A 627 21.47 10.03 -19.65
C LEU A 627 22.21 10.93 -20.66
N GLU A 628 21.58 12.01 -21.14
CA GLU A 628 22.20 12.99 -22.03
C GLU A 628 22.88 14.10 -21.23
N GLN A 629 24.21 14.00 -21.04
CA GLN A 629 25.01 15.18 -20.74
C GLN A 629 26.36 15.20 -21.48
N PRO A 630 26.89 16.42 -21.71
CA PRO A 630 27.84 16.72 -22.76
C PRO A 630 29.23 16.24 -22.37
N THR A 631 29.92 15.59 -23.31
CA THR A 631 31.37 15.46 -23.25
C THR A 631 31.97 16.87 -23.26
N ILE A 632 32.32 17.40 -22.09
CA ILE A 632 33.29 18.49 -22.03
C ILE A 632 34.53 17.97 -22.74
N ASP A 633 34.95 18.68 -23.77
CA ASP A 633 36.02 18.41 -24.73
C ASP A 633 37.42 18.42 -24.08
N LEU A 634 37.58 17.66 -22.99
CA LEU A 634 38.84 17.40 -22.27
C LEU A 634 39.62 16.23 -22.91
N ASP A 635 39.05 15.57 -23.92
CA ASP A 635 39.66 14.38 -24.56
C ASP A 635 40.59 14.75 -25.71
N SER A 636 40.47 15.96 -26.27
CA SER A 636 41.29 16.40 -27.40
C SER A 636 42.83 16.37 -27.19
N PRO A 637 43.39 16.57 -25.97
CA PRO A 637 44.84 16.45 -25.73
C PRO A 637 45.31 15.05 -25.30
N LEU A 638 44.41 14.15 -24.89
CA LEU A 638 44.75 12.82 -24.36
C LEU A 638 44.72 11.72 -25.43
N LYS A 639 44.05 11.98 -26.55
CA LYS A 639 43.87 11.00 -27.62
C LYS A 639 45.20 10.57 -28.22
N ASP A 640 45.41 9.25 -28.33
CA ASP A 640 46.58 8.56 -28.91
C ASP A 640 47.90 8.66 -28.12
N ALA A 641 47.96 9.40 -27.01
CA ALA A 641 49.17 9.46 -26.19
C ALA A 641 49.48 8.10 -25.54
N ARG A 642 50.77 7.72 -25.52
CA ARG A 642 51.24 6.42 -25.07
C ARG A 642 51.67 6.48 -23.61
N VAL A 643 51.03 5.66 -22.77
CA VAL A 643 51.25 5.65 -21.33
C VAL A 643 51.75 4.29 -20.86
N LEU A 644 52.80 4.27 -20.04
CA LEU A 644 53.27 3.09 -19.34
C LEU A 644 52.85 3.15 -17.87
N VAL A 645 52.11 2.17 -17.40
CA VAL A 645 51.72 2.01 -15.99
C VAL A 645 52.62 0.97 -15.33
N VAL A 646 53.27 1.36 -14.22
CA VAL A 646 54.17 0.50 -13.44
C VAL A 646 53.65 0.47 -12.01
N ASP A 647 53.06 -0.65 -11.62
CA ASP A 647 52.49 -0.86 -10.28
C ASP A 647 52.54 -2.37 -9.98
N ASP A 648 52.91 -2.79 -8.77
CA ASP A 648 52.99 -4.20 -8.39
C ASP A 648 51.62 -4.77 -8.02
N ASN A 649 50.65 -3.93 -7.64
CA ASN A 649 49.29 -4.36 -7.36
C ASN A 649 48.50 -4.58 -8.67
N ASP A 650 47.95 -5.80 -8.84
CA ASP A 650 47.23 -6.20 -10.06
C ASP A 650 45.90 -5.48 -10.26
N THR A 651 45.17 -5.23 -9.18
CA THR A 651 43.89 -4.51 -9.19
C THR A 651 44.11 -3.04 -9.55
N CYS A 652 45.09 -2.38 -8.92
CA CYS A 652 45.51 -1.01 -9.26
C CYS A 652 45.93 -0.89 -10.73
N ARG A 653 46.77 -1.81 -11.24
CA ARG A 653 47.15 -1.83 -12.67
C ARG A 653 45.93 -1.93 -13.58
N LYS A 654 45.02 -2.88 -13.32
CA LYS A 654 43.82 -3.08 -14.14
C LYS A 654 42.93 -1.85 -14.19
N VAL A 655 42.69 -1.22 -13.03
CA VAL A 655 41.88 0.01 -12.93
C VAL A 655 42.52 1.16 -13.70
N LEU A 656 43.84 1.38 -13.55
CA LEU A 656 44.56 2.44 -14.28
C LEU A 656 44.56 2.21 -15.79
N VAL A 657 44.77 0.97 -16.24
CA VAL A 657 44.70 0.59 -17.65
C VAL A 657 43.31 0.88 -18.21
N GLN A 658 42.25 0.48 -17.51
CA GLN A 658 40.88 0.71 -17.96
C GLN A 658 40.52 2.19 -18.00
N GLN A 659 40.88 2.98 -16.98
CA GLN A 659 40.63 4.42 -16.94
C GLN A 659 41.37 5.15 -18.06
N CYS A 660 42.68 4.89 -18.22
CA CYS A 660 43.48 5.55 -19.25
C CYS A 660 43.02 5.15 -20.66
N SER A 661 42.68 3.88 -20.88
CA SER A 661 42.14 3.42 -22.17
C SER A 661 40.79 4.08 -22.50
N ALA A 662 39.94 4.29 -21.49
CA ALA A 662 38.66 4.98 -21.66
C ALA A 662 38.82 6.46 -22.07
N TRP A 663 39.96 7.09 -21.77
CA TRP A 663 40.30 8.44 -22.23
C TRP A 663 40.95 8.47 -23.61
N GLY A 664 41.09 7.31 -24.28
CA GLY A 664 41.71 7.20 -25.60
C GLY A 664 43.24 7.14 -25.60
N LEU A 665 43.85 6.80 -24.45
CA LEU A 665 45.30 6.60 -24.34
C LEU A 665 45.70 5.18 -24.76
N ASN A 666 46.91 5.06 -25.32
CA ASN A 666 47.53 3.77 -25.64
C ASN A 666 48.34 3.27 -24.43
N VAL A 667 47.73 2.39 -23.63
CA VAL A 667 48.29 1.99 -22.33
C VAL A 667 49.04 0.66 -22.41
N SER A 668 50.27 0.62 -21.89
CA SER A 668 50.99 -0.60 -21.55
C SER A 668 51.15 -0.70 -20.03
N ALA A 669 51.11 -1.89 -19.45
CA ALA A 669 51.28 -2.08 -18.01
C ALA A 669 52.27 -3.21 -17.70
N VAL A 670 53.05 -3.04 -16.64
CA VAL A 670 54.07 -3.99 -16.16
C VAL A 670 54.06 -4.04 -14.63
N ALA A 671 54.48 -5.18 -14.06
CA ALA A 671 54.34 -5.43 -12.62
C ALA A 671 55.58 -5.01 -11.81
N SER A 672 56.69 -4.69 -12.46
CA SER A 672 57.92 -4.30 -11.77
C SER A 672 58.73 -3.25 -12.50
N GLY A 673 59.53 -2.51 -11.73
CA GLY A 673 60.39 -1.49 -12.33
C GLY A 673 61.49 -2.04 -13.25
N LYS A 674 61.90 -3.31 -13.07
CA LYS A 674 62.84 -3.98 -13.99
C LYS A 674 62.20 -4.24 -15.35
N GLU A 675 60.97 -4.74 -15.35
CA GLU A 675 60.19 -4.95 -16.59
C GLU A 675 59.90 -3.62 -17.29
N ALA A 676 59.57 -2.57 -16.53
CA ALA A 676 59.37 -1.23 -17.07
C ALA A 676 60.61 -0.72 -17.81
N LEU A 677 61.80 -0.84 -17.20
CA LEU A 677 63.04 -0.39 -17.83
C LEU A 677 63.38 -1.21 -19.08
N ALA A 678 63.15 -2.53 -19.06
CA ALA A 678 63.35 -3.39 -20.23
C ALA A 678 62.39 -3.03 -21.38
N LEU A 679 61.13 -2.76 -21.07
CA LEU A 679 60.11 -2.37 -22.05
C LEU A 679 60.40 -0.99 -22.64
N LEU A 680 60.77 0.00 -21.80
CA LEU A 680 61.17 1.34 -22.23
C LEU A 680 62.34 1.28 -23.22
N ARG A 681 63.38 0.49 -22.92
CA ARG A 681 64.54 0.30 -23.82
C ARG A 681 64.16 -0.38 -25.14
N THR A 682 63.37 -1.44 -25.07
CA THR A 682 62.92 -2.18 -26.26
C THR A 682 62.12 -1.26 -27.19
N LYS A 683 61.19 -0.48 -26.64
CA LYS A 683 60.36 0.49 -27.35
C LYS A 683 61.17 1.67 -27.90
N ALA A 684 62.18 2.14 -27.16
CA ALA A 684 63.11 3.16 -27.63
C ALA A 684 63.93 2.69 -28.84
N HIS A 685 64.38 1.42 -28.87
CA HIS A 685 65.05 0.84 -30.03
C HIS A 685 64.16 0.75 -31.28
N LEU A 686 62.85 0.52 -31.08
CA LEU A 686 61.84 0.48 -32.15
C LEU A 686 61.34 1.87 -32.57
N ARG A 687 61.87 2.96 -31.97
CA ARG A 687 61.40 4.35 -32.14
C ARG A 687 59.92 4.56 -31.79
N ASP A 688 59.40 3.76 -30.87
CA ASP A 688 58.01 3.79 -30.41
C ASP A 688 57.95 4.23 -28.93
N TYR A 689 58.27 5.49 -28.66
CA TYR A 689 58.47 6.03 -27.32
C TYR A 689 57.17 6.13 -26.50
N PHE A 690 57.28 6.07 -25.18
CA PHE A 690 56.16 6.44 -24.29
C PHE A 690 56.20 7.93 -24.01
N ASP A 691 55.02 8.55 -23.97
CA ASP A 691 54.86 9.98 -23.68
C ASP A 691 54.74 10.21 -22.16
N VAL A 692 54.14 9.24 -21.44
CA VAL A 692 53.96 9.28 -19.98
C VAL A 692 54.31 7.95 -19.32
N VAL A 693 54.92 7.99 -18.14
CA VAL A 693 55.07 6.83 -17.25
C VAL A 693 54.43 7.14 -15.90
N LEU A 694 53.43 6.34 -15.52
CA LEU A 694 52.83 6.32 -14.19
C LEU A 694 53.59 5.29 -13.34
N LEU A 695 54.17 5.75 -12.23
CA LEU A 695 55.05 4.98 -11.37
C LEU A 695 54.46 4.83 -9.98
N ASP A 696 54.27 3.61 -9.49
CA ASP A 696 54.09 3.39 -8.06
C ASP A 696 55.41 3.55 -7.30
N GLN A 697 55.34 4.03 -6.05
CA GLN A 697 56.54 4.18 -5.22
C GLN A 697 56.96 2.87 -4.54
N ASN A 698 56.00 2.07 -4.10
CA ASN A 698 56.17 0.95 -3.18
C ASN A 698 56.24 -0.39 -3.90
N MET A 699 57.14 -0.50 -4.89
CA MET A 699 57.31 -1.74 -5.63
C MET A 699 58.46 -2.60 -5.07
N PRO A 700 58.31 -3.94 -4.97
CA PRO A 700 59.35 -4.84 -4.49
C PRO A 700 60.58 -4.85 -5.42
N GLY A 701 61.76 -4.76 -4.80
CA GLY A 701 63.07 -4.88 -5.46
C GLY A 701 63.57 -3.62 -6.18
N MET A 702 62.70 -2.74 -6.69
CA MET A 702 63.08 -1.43 -7.24
C MET A 702 61.97 -0.42 -7.00
N THR A 703 62.24 0.62 -6.21
CA THR A 703 61.24 1.65 -5.89
C THR A 703 60.97 2.59 -7.06
N GLY A 704 59.81 3.26 -7.08
CA GLY A 704 59.46 4.24 -8.11
C GLY A 704 60.52 5.34 -8.26
N MET A 705 61.04 5.85 -7.14
CA MET A 705 62.15 6.80 -7.11
C MET A 705 63.44 6.27 -7.78
N GLN A 706 63.80 5.01 -7.54
CA GLN A 706 64.98 4.38 -8.15
C GLN A 706 64.79 4.16 -9.64
N LEU A 707 63.59 3.78 -10.07
CA LEU A 707 63.25 3.65 -11.49
C LEU A 707 63.31 5.00 -12.20
N ALA A 708 62.71 6.05 -11.63
CA ALA A 708 62.75 7.40 -12.19
C ALA A 708 64.17 7.91 -12.40
N ALA A 709 65.05 7.73 -11.39
CA ALA A 709 66.46 8.09 -11.51
C ALA A 709 67.16 7.33 -12.64
N LYS A 710 66.93 6.00 -12.77
CA LYS A 710 67.50 5.18 -13.84
C LYS A 710 66.99 5.56 -15.23
N ILE A 711 65.72 5.94 -15.38
CA ILE A 711 65.16 6.41 -16.65
C ILE A 711 65.87 7.70 -17.08
N LYS A 712 66.10 8.62 -16.13
CA LYS A 712 66.76 9.91 -16.38
C LYS A 712 68.26 9.77 -16.70
N GLU A 713 68.95 8.81 -16.09
CA GLU A 713 70.39 8.56 -16.29
C GLU A 713 70.69 7.76 -17.57
N ASP A 714 69.71 7.07 -18.16
CA ASP A 714 69.89 6.20 -19.33
C ASP A 714 69.93 7.01 -20.65
N PRO A 715 71.08 7.07 -21.35
CA PRO A 715 71.21 7.85 -22.59
C PRO A 715 70.33 7.32 -23.73
N SER A 716 69.88 6.06 -23.66
CA SER A 716 68.98 5.48 -24.68
C SER A 716 67.53 5.98 -24.54
N LEU A 717 67.18 6.59 -23.39
CA LEU A 717 65.84 7.08 -23.05
C LEU A 717 65.75 8.61 -23.06
N ASN A 718 66.63 9.29 -23.79
CA ASN A 718 66.82 10.75 -23.80
C ASN A 718 65.69 11.57 -24.48
N HIS A 719 64.45 11.09 -24.39
CA HIS A 719 63.23 11.78 -24.84
C HIS A 719 62.54 12.41 -23.63
N ASP A 720 61.75 13.47 -23.83
CA ASP A 720 61.02 14.17 -22.75
C ASP A 720 59.84 13.33 -22.22
N ILE A 721 60.13 12.23 -21.53
CA ILE A 721 59.14 11.36 -20.91
C ILE A 721 58.54 12.05 -19.67
N LEU A 722 57.22 12.15 -19.60
CA LEU A 722 56.53 12.66 -18.42
C LEU A 722 56.47 11.59 -17.32
N LEU A 723 57.20 11.79 -16.22
CA LEU A 723 57.15 10.91 -15.06
C LEU A 723 56.15 11.44 -14.02
N ILE A 724 55.11 10.65 -13.71
CA ILE A 724 54.14 10.92 -12.64
C ILE A 724 54.20 9.77 -11.64
N MET A 725 54.33 10.11 -10.35
CA MET A 725 54.37 9.13 -9.26
C MET A 725 53.02 9.04 -8.56
N LEU A 726 52.58 7.81 -8.27
CA LEU A 726 51.42 7.48 -7.45
C LEU A 726 51.93 6.90 -6.13
N THR A 727 51.52 7.44 -4.98
CA THR A 727 51.99 6.96 -3.67
C THR A 727 51.02 7.31 -2.54
N GLY A 728 51.15 6.69 -1.37
CA GLY A 728 50.40 7.06 -0.16
C GLY A 728 50.83 8.42 0.40
N ILE A 729 49.98 9.06 1.22
CA ILE A 729 50.23 10.41 1.75
C ILE A 729 51.43 10.41 2.71
N SER A 730 51.58 9.36 3.52
CA SER A 730 52.66 9.24 4.50
C SER A 730 54.03 8.90 3.87
N ASN A 731 54.01 8.28 2.68
CA ASN A 731 55.20 7.80 1.98
C ASN A 731 55.67 8.72 0.84
N ALA A 732 55.02 9.87 0.64
CA ALA A 732 55.38 10.80 -0.42
C ALA A 732 56.79 11.39 -0.22
N PRO A 733 57.73 11.18 -1.17
CA PRO A 733 59.06 11.75 -1.07
C PRO A 733 59.00 13.28 -1.13
N SER A 734 60.01 13.94 -0.54
CA SER A 734 60.05 15.41 -0.57
C SER A 734 60.05 15.92 -2.01
N LYS A 735 59.34 17.03 -2.25
CA LYS A 735 59.20 17.65 -3.58
C LYS A 735 60.55 17.90 -4.28
N ILE A 736 61.61 18.12 -3.50
CA ILE A 736 62.97 18.36 -4.00
C ILE A 736 63.58 17.06 -4.54
N ILE A 737 63.50 15.96 -3.77
CA ILE A 737 64.09 14.67 -4.15
C ILE A 737 63.35 14.11 -5.38
N ALA A 738 62.02 14.16 -5.40
CA ALA A 738 61.22 13.70 -6.53
C ALA A 738 61.56 14.43 -7.84
N ARG A 739 61.67 15.77 -7.80
CA ARG A 739 62.07 16.58 -8.97
C ARG A 739 63.50 16.27 -9.44
N ASN A 740 64.43 16.05 -8.52
CA ASN A 740 65.80 15.71 -8.87
C ASN A 740 65.89 14.37 -9.60
N SER A 741 65.03 13.41 -9.27
CA SER A 741 64.89 12.13 -9.96
C SER A 741 64.06 12.19 -11.25
N GLY A 742 63.59 13.37 -11.67
CA GLY A 742 62.84 13.56 -12.93
C GLY A 742 61.32 13.45 -12.82
N ILE A 743 60.76 13.26 -11.63
CA ILE A 743 59.32 13.18 -11.42
C ILE A 743 58.71 14.59 -11.44
N LYS A 744 57.73 14.82 -12.32
CA LYS A 744 57.07 16.13 -12.45
C LYS A 744 55.92 16.31 -11.45
N ARG A 745 55.15 15.24 -11.20
CA ARG A 745 53.96 15.25 -10.31
C ARG A 745 53.91 14.02 -9.42
N ILE A 746 53.37 14.20 -8.23
CA ILE A 746 53.08 13.13 -7.26
C ILE A 746 51.57 13.22 -6.94
N LEU A 747 50.87 12.10 -7.06
CA LEU A 747 49.45 11.97 -6.74
C LEU A 747 49.25 10.95 -5.61
N ALA A 748 48.33 11.25 -4.70
CA ALA A 748 48.00 10.39 -3.59
C ALA A 748 47.05 9.26 -4.02
N LYS A 749 47.29 8.02 -3.58
CA LYS A 749 46.36 6.89 -3.74
C LYS A 749 45.23 6.95 -2.66
N PRO A 750 43.96 6.55 -2.96
CA PRO A 750 43.39 6.30 -4.28
C PRO A 750 43.35 7.57 -5.12
N VAL A 751 43.83 7.45 -6.36
CA VAL A 751 43.82 8.57 -7.31
C VAL A 751 42.44 8.66 -7.93
N ALA A 752 41.75 9.78 -7.70
CA ALA A 752 40.49 10.04 -8.38
C ALA A 752 40.71 10.14 -9.89
N GLY A 753 39.87 9.46 -10.69
CA GLY A 753 40.02 9.41 -12.14
C GLY A 753 40.04 10.79 -12.79
N TYR A 754 39.24 11.74 -12.29
CA TYR A 754 39.24 13.12 -12.75
C TYR A 754 40.56 13.85 -12.45
N THR A 755 41.11 13.69 -11.24
CA THR A 755 42.39 14.30 -10.82
C THR A 755 43.56 13.76 -11.64
N LEU A 756 43.56 12.45 -11.94
CA LEU A 756 44.54 11.85 -12.83
C LEU A 756 44.40 12.39 -14.26
N LYS A 757 43.17 12.40 -14.80
CA LYS A 757 42.86 12.89 -16.16
C LYS A 757 43.29 14.34 -16.37
N THR A 758 42.95 15.22 -15.44
CA THR A 758 43.30 16.65 -15.49
C THR A 758 44.82 16.85 -15.38
N THR A 759 45.48 16.16 -14.46
CA THR A 759 46.95 16.21 -14.32
C THR A 759 47.64 15.75 -15.60
N LEU A 760 47.18 14.66 -16.22
CA LEU A 760 47.70 14.18 -17.49
C LEU A 760 47.47 15.19 -18.62
N ALA A 761 46.24 15.71 -18.75
CA ALA A 761 45.88 16.66 -19.80
C ALA A 761 46.69 17.96 -19.69
N ASP A 762 46.85 18.51 -18.48
CA ASP A 762 47.60 19.74 -18.23
C ASP A 762 49.08 19.58 -18.55
N GLU A 763 49.71 18.49 -18.09
CA GLU A 763 51.15 18.26 -18.28
C GLU A 763 51.48 17.87 -19.74
N LEU A 764 50.62 17.09 -20.41
CA LEU A 764 50.76 16.78 -21.84
C LEU A 764 50.56 18.04 -22.70
N THR A 765 49.63 18.92 -22.33
CA THR A 765 49.44 20.21 -23.01
C THR A 765 50.67 21.12 -22.84
N GLN A 766 51.29 21.11 -21.66
CA GLN A 766 52.53 21.86 -21.39
C GLN A 766 53.75 21.28 -22.12
N LEU A 767 53.79 19.96 -22.34
CA LEU A 767 54.83 19.32 -23.15
C LEU A 767 54.69 19.67 -24.64
N ASN A 768 53.45 19.72 -25.16
CA ASN A 768 53.17 20.09 -26.55
C ASN A 768 53.38 21.59 -26.84
N LYS A 769 53.25 22.45 -25.83
CA LYS A 769 53.55 23.90 -25.91
C LYS A 769 54.98 24.16 -25.46
N GLY A 770 55.96 23.91 -26.33
CA GLY A 770 57.39 24.12 -26.04
C GLY A 770 57.70 25.47 -25.38
N VAL A 771 58.53 25.42 -24.32
CA VAL A 771 59.30 26.51 -23.67
C VAL A 771 58.56 27.86 -23.51
N GLY A 772 57.82 27.99 -22.40
CA GLY A 772 57.30 29.26 -21.91
C GLY A 772 57.14 29.25 -20.39
N SER A 773 58.18 29.70 -19.67
CA SER A 773 58.23 29.78 -18.20
C SER A 773 57.09 30.63 -17.61
N HIS A 774 56.16 29.99 -16.90
CA HIS A 774 55.47 30.58 -15.75
C HIS A 774 55.56 29.60 -14.57
N LYS A 775 56.46 29.92 -13.63
CA LYS A 775 56.66 29.17 -12.38
C LYS A 775 55.43 29.35 -11.47
N PRO A 776 54.82 28.27 -10.93
CA PRO A 776 54.15 28.32 -9.64
C PRO A 776 55.21 28.13 -8.54
N GLY A 777 55.31 29.10 -7.63
CA GLY A 777 56.26 29.10 -6.52
C GLY A 777 55.98 28.00 -5.47
N PRO A 778 56.99 27.57 -4.69
CA PRO A 778 56.86 26.55 -3.67
C PRO A 778 56.16 27.08 -2.42
N VAL A 779 55.14 26.36 -1.93
CA VAL A 779 54.59 26.53 -0.58
C VAL A 779 55.57 25.94 0.41
N ILE A 780 56.33 26.80 1.08
CA ILE A 780 57.15 26.49 2.25
C ILE A 780 56.23 26.68 3.48
N ASN A 781 56.23 25.70 4.40
CA ASN A 781 55.72 25.85 5.76
C ASN A 781 56.39 27.06 6.41
N THR A 782 55.73 28.20 6.35
CA THR A 782 56.11 29.42 7.05
C THR A 782 55.07 29.59 8.16
N PRO A 783 55.45 29.91 9.41
CA PRO A 783 54.47 30.32 10.40
C PRO A 783 53.67 31.48 9.81
N VAL A 784 52.34 31.44 9.93
CA VAL A 784 51.47 32.52 9.44
C VAL A 784 51.93 33.80 10.12
N SER A 785 52.54 34.70 9.35
CA SER A 785 52.92 36.02 9.83
C SER A 785 51.66 36.87 9.88
N VAL A 786 50.78 36.59 10.84
CA VAL A 786 49.60 37.41 11.06
C VAL A 786 50.07 38.72 11.69
N PRO A 787 49.73 39.89 11.11
CA PRO A 787 50.11 41.16 11.70
C PRO A 787 49.49 41.31 13.10
N GLY A 788 50.25 41.86 14.06
CA GLY A 788 49.80 41.99 15.46
C GLY A 788 48.56 42.89 15.67
N ASP A 789 48.11 43.59 14.62
CA ASP A 789 46.89 44.40 14.61
C ASP A 789 45.66 43.70 13.98
N PHE A 790 45.76 42.41 13.59
CA PHE A 790 44.66 41.67 12.97
C PHE A 790 43.59 41.27 13.98
N ARG A 791 42.38 41.85 13.85
CA ARG A 791 41.29 41.64 14.82
C ARG A 791 40.25 40.67 14.29
N ILE A 792 39.96 39.63 15.07
CA ILE A 792 38.95 38.61 14.76
C ILE A 792 37.84 38.67 15.80
N LEU A 793 36.59 38.63 15.36
CA LEU A 793 35.42 38.41 16.21
C LEU A 793 34.87 37.00 15.97
N VAL A 794 34.59 36.27 17.04
CA VAL A 794 33.92 34.96 17.01
C VAL A 794 32.54 35.09 17.65
N ALA A 795 31.49 34.98 16.86
CA ALA A 795 30.10 35.01 17.33
C ALA A 795 29.53 33.58 17.32
N GLU A 796 29.35 33.01 18.51
CA GLU A 796 28.92 31.63 18.73
C GLU A 796 28.21 31.54 20.08
N ASP A 797 27.02 30.94 20.09
CA ASP A 797 26.17 30.83 21.28
C ASP A 797 26.62 29.73 22.24
N ASN A 798 27.26 28.68 21.70
CA ASN A 798 27.80 27.58 22.48
C ASN A 798 29.17 27.93 23.09
N SER A 799 29.19 28.12 24.41
CA SER A 799 30.41 28.43 25.16
C SER A 799 31.57 27.41 25.01
N ILE A 800 31.28 26.15 24.64
CA ILE A 800 32.29 25.13 24.35
C ILE A 800 32.89 25.37 22.96
N SER A 801 32.05 25.51 21.92
CA SER A 801 32.48 25.85 20.56
C SER A 801 33.32 27.12 20.54
N THR A 802 32.91 28.16 21.27
CA THR A 802 33.66 29.42 21.43
C THR A 802 35.05 29.19 22.01
N LYS A 803 35.18 28.32 23.04
CA LYS A 803 36.49 27.96 23.62
C LYS A 803 37.36 27.18 22.65
N VAL A 804 36.78 26.29 21.84
CA VAL A 804 37.50 25.49 20.83
C VAL A 804 38.06 26.41 19.74
N ILE A 805 37.22 27.26 19.14
CA ILE A 805 37.63 28.22 18.10
C ILE A 805 38.71 29.16 18.64
N ARG A 806 38.53 29.68 19.86
CA ARG A 806 39.55 30.51 20.53
C ARG A 806 40.85 29.76 20.77
N GLY A 807 40.80 28.50 21.18
CA GLY A 807 41.98 27.66 21.37
C GLY A 807 42.73 27.40 20.06
N MET A 808 42.01 27.19 18.96
CA MET A 808 42.58 27.02 17.62
C MET A 808 43.22 28.31 17.10
N LEU A 809 42.55 29.46 17.26
CA LEU A 809 43.12 30.78 16.92
C LEU A 809 44.33 31.12 17.80
N GLY A 810 44.33 30.72 19.08
CA GLY A 810 45.47 30.84 19.97
C GLY A 810 46.70 30.07 19.48
N LYS A 811 46.52 28.87 18.90
CA LYS A 811 47.61 28.11 18.24
C LYS A 811 48.17 28.81 16.99
N LEU A 812 47.44 29.79 16.43
CA LEU A 812 47.86 30.66 15.34
C LEU A 812 48.38 32.03 15.83
N ASN A 813 48.65 32.17 17.14
CA ASN A 813 49.04 33.42 17.80
C ASN A 813 48.02 34.58 17.68
N LEU A 814 46.74 34.24 17.57
CA LEU A 814 45.64 35.21 17.49
C LEU A 814 44.78 35.17 18.75
N ASN A 815 44.35 36.35 19.21
CA ASN A 815 43.44 36.46 20.35
C ASN A 815 42.12 37.11 19.87
N PRO A 816 41.07 36.31 19.60
CA PRO A 816 39.79 36.83 19.11
C PRO A 816 38.94 37.44 20.22
N ASP A 817 38.15 38.45 19.88
CA ASP A 817 36.99 38.87 20.67
C ASP A 817 35.85 37.85 20.49
N THR A 818 34.98 37.71 21.48
CA THR A 818 33.87 36.73 21.45
C THR A 818 32.52 37.39 21.72
N ALA A 819 31.49 36.97 21.01
CA ALA A 819 30.09 37.36 21.22
C ALA A 819 29.21 36.11 21.34
N SER A 820 28.16 36.18 22.16
CA SER A 820 27.33 35.01 22.51
C SER A 820 26.01 34.94 21.74
N ASN A 821 25.72 35.91 20.89
CA ASN A 821 24.54 36.00 20.02
C ASN A 821 24.77 37.04 18.90
N GLY A 822 23.89 37.07 17.89
CA GLY A 822 24.04 37.99 16.76
C GLY A 822 23.86 39.46 17.11
N GLU A 823 23.14 39.80 18.19
CA GLU A 823 22.97 41.20 18.61
C GLU A 823 24.25 41.76 19.24
N GLU A 824 24.89 40.99 20.12
CA GLU A 824 26.21 41.29 20.68
C GLU A 824 27.25 41.40 19.57
N ALA A 825 27.23 40.48 18.60
CA ALA A 825 28.14 40.51 17.46
C ALA A 825 27.94 41.79 16.63
N LEU A 826 26.70 42.14 16.30
CA LEU A 826 26.38 43.36 15.56
C LEU A 826 26.79 44.63 16.33
N ARG A 827 26.59 44.65 17.65
CA ARG A 827 27.02 45.77 18.51
C ARG A 827 28.54 45.91 18.53
N ALA A 828 29.26 44.79 18.64
CA ALA A 828 30.72 44.77 18.59
C ALA A 828 31.25 45.27 17.23
N MET A 829 30.69 44.78 16.13
CA MET A 829 31.07 45.18 14.76
C MET A 829 30.78 46.66 14.45
N LYS A 830 29.75 47.25 15.07
CA LYS A 830 29.47 48.69 14.96
C LYS A 830 30.40 49.55 15.82
N ALA A 831 30.81 49.04 16.98
CA ALA A 831 31.66 49.76 17.92
C ALA A 831 33.12 49.86 17.46
N GLN A 832 33.65 48.79 16.87
CA GLN A 832 35.04 48.73 16.41
C GLN A 832 35.20 47.94 15.11
N ARG A 833 36.33 48.17 14.43
CA ARG A 833 36.62 47.52 13.15
C ARG A 833 37.29 46.16 13.38
N TYR A 834 36.71 45.13 12.78
CA TYR A 834 37.30 43.79 12.67
C TYR A 834 37.83 43.56 11.26
N ASP A 835 38.84 42.69 11.14
CA ASP A 835 39.40 42.26 9.87
C ASP A 835 38.79 40.95 9.38
N LEU A 836 38.23 40.16 10.30
CA LEU A 836 37.49 38.94 10.03
C LEU A 836 36.46 38.69 11.13
N VAL A 837 35.25 38.28 10.75
CA VAL A 837 34.22 37.84 11.68
C VAL A 837 33.85 36.40 11.34
N LEU A 838 33.98 35.51 12.31
CA LEU A 838 33.46 34.15 12.24
C LEU A 838 32.11 34.16 12.95
N MET A 839 31.04 33.89 12.21
CA MET A 839 29.69 34.03 12.74
C MET A 839 28.88 32.76 12.52
N ASP A 840 28.39 32.21 13.62
CA ASP A 840 27.40 31.14 13.57
C ASP A 840 26.09 31.64 12.93
N CYS A 841 25.52 30.80 12.08
CA CYS A 841 24.30 31.14 11.36
C CYS A 841 23.07 31.05 12.26
N GLU A 842 23.08 30.12 13.23
CA GLU A 842 21.95 29.80 14.09
C GLU A 842 22.28 30.19 15.53
N MET A 843 21.90 31.40 15.92
CA MET A 843 22.11 31.92 17.27
C MET A 843 20.80 32.50 17.84
N PRO A 844 20.58 32.44 19.17
CA PRO A 844 19.41 33.03 19.82
C PRO A 844 19.42 34.56 19.75
N ILE A 845 18.25 35.17 19.97
CA ILE A 845 17.98 36.63 19.94
C ILE A 845 18.06 37.24 18.53
N LEU A 846 19.20 37.12 17.88
CA LEU A 846 19.42 37.55 16.50
C LEU A 846 20.30 36.51 15.81
N ASP A 847 19.79 35.92 14.73
CA ASP A 847 20.53 34.93 13.96
C ASP A 847 21.66 35.58 13.13
N GLY A 848 22.63 34.78 12.70
CA GLY A 848 23.81 35.28 11.99
C GLY A 848 23.51 35.85 10.60
N PHE A 849 22.47 35.35 9.92
CA PHE A 849 22.04 35.89 8.62
C PHE A 849 21.47 37.30 8.80
N SER A 850 20.51 37.43 9.70
CA SER A 850 19.86 38.69 10.07
C SER A 850 20.87 39.71 10.62
N ALA A 851 21.84 39.27 11.43
CA ALA A 851 22.93 40.12 11.90
C ALA A 851 23.81 40.64 10.74
N THR A 852 24.11 39.78 9.76
CA THR A 852 24.87 40.18 8.55
C THR A 852 24.09 41.16 7.70
N GLU A 853 22.81 40.92 7.43
CA GLU A 853 21.97 41.82 6.65
C GLU A 853 21.90 43.22 7.28
N GLN A 854 21.69 43.28 8.60
CA GLN A 854 21.68 44.53 9.35
C GLN A 854 23.05 45.22 9.36
N LEU A 855 24.15 44.47 9.39
CA LEU A 855 25.50 45.01 9.24
C LEU A 855 25.68 45.63 7.85
N ARG A 856 25.27 44.93 6.77
CA ARG A 856 25.42 45.43 5.39
C ARG A 856 24.63 46.70 5.15
N ALA A 857 23.38 46.77 5.64
CA ALA A 857 22.58 47.99 5.57
C ALA A 857 23.23 49.15 6.33
N TRP A 858 23.78 48.88 7.51
CA TRP A 858 24.47 49.89 8.32
C TRP A 858 25.78 50.36 7.69
N GLU A 859 26.56 49.46 7.09
CA GLU A 859 27.81 49.81 6.40
C GLU A 859 27.58 50.74 5.22
N VAL A 860 26.55 50.45 4.40
CA VAL A 860 26.15 51.32 3.28
C VAL A 860 25.68 52.69 3.78
N GLY A 861 24.83 52.71 4.81
CA GLY A 861 24.30 53.95 5.39
C GLY A 861 25.36 54.85 6.05
N ASN A 862 26.48 54.28 6.50
CA ASN A 862 27.55 55.01 7.19
C ASN A 862 28.86 55.08 6.39
N GLN A 863 28.84 54.72 5.09
CA GLN A 863 30.03 54.70 4.21
C GLN A 863 31.22 53.94 4.81
N ARG A 864 30.95 52.83 5.51
CA ARG A 864 31.98 51.99 6.11
C ARG A 864 32.52 50.98 5.10
N VAL A 865 33.80 50.66 5.24
CA VAL A 865 34.43 49.57 4.48
C VAL A 865 33.83 48.25 4.96
N ARG A 866 33.40 47.44 3.99
CA ARG A 866 32.83 46.10 4.17
C ARG A 866 33.73 45.23 5.05
N THR A 867 33.19 44.79 6.18
CA THR A 867 33.84 43.84 7.11
C THR A 867 33.63 42.41 6.59
N PRO A 868 34.69 41.60 6.41
CA PRO A 868 34.55 40.21 6.01
C PRO A 868 33.80 39.37 7.07
N VAL A 869 32.70 38.74 6.68
CA VAL A 869 31.90 37.84 7.53
C VAL A 869 31.91 36.43 6.93
N VAL A 870 32.39 35.46 7.70
CA VAL A 870 32.44 34.05 7.32
C VAL A 870 31.45 33.26 8.17
N ALA A 871 30.51 32.61 7.48
CA ALA A 871 29.46 31.79 8.07
C ALA A 871 30.04 30.51 8.69
N LEU A 872 29.67 30.18 9.93
CA LEU A 872 29.88 28.85 10.49
C LEU A 872 28.57 28.08 10.34
N THR A 873 28.56 26.99 9.56
CA THR A 873 27.34 26.23 9.26
C THR A 873 27.46 24.78 9.72
N ALA A 874 26.37 24.17 10.18
CA ALA A 874 26.35 22.77 10.61
C ALA A 874 26.42 21.76 9.45
N HIS A 875 26.09 22.17 8.22
CA HIS A 875 26.09 21.31 7.02
C HIS A 875 26.64 22.03 5.78
N ILE A 876 27.20 21.26 4.83
CA ILE A 876 27.74 21.69 3.52
C ILE A 876 26.64 21.70 2.44
N LEU A 877 25.36 21.71 2.81
CA LEU A 877 24.26 21.76 1.84
C LEU A 877 24.24 23.10 1.09
N THR A 878 23.96 23.05 -0.21
CA THR A 878 23.96 24.19 -1.14
C THR A 878 23.02 25.31 -0.69
N GLU A 879 21.89 24.97 -0.06
CA GLU A 879 20.88 25.94 0.41
C GLU A 879 21.40 26.88 1.50
N HIS A 880 22.15 26.37 2.50
CA HIS A 880 22.72 27.21 3.54
C HIS A 880 23.82 28.13 2.99
N LYS A 881 24.57 27.67 1.97
CA LYS A 881 25.56 28.51 1.27
C LYS A 881 24.88 29.61 0.46
N ASP A 882 23.77 29.30 -0.20
CA ASP A 882 23.01 30.27 -0.99
C ASP A 882 22.34 31.31 -0.09
N ARG A 883 21.77 30.88 1.06
CA ARG A 883 21.22 31.79 2.07
C ARG A 883 22.30 32.68 2.70
N ALA A 884 23.49 32.14 3.01
CA ALA A 884 24.63 32.92 3.48
C ALA A 884 25.08 33.98 2.46
N ARG A 885 25.13 33.60 1.17
CA ARG A 885 25.48 34.52 0.08
C ARG A 885 24.43 35.63 -0.08
N GLN A 886 23.13 35.29 -0.01
CA GLN A 886 22.03 36.25 -0.10
C GLN A 886 22.06 37.26 1.05
N ALA A 887 22.36 36.81 2.28
CA ALA A 887 22.53 37.66 3.45
C ALA A 887 23.76 38.58 3.38
N GLY A 888 24.66 38.37 2.41
CA GLY A 888 25.85 39.18 2.21
C GLY A 888 27.09 38.72 2.99
N MET A 889 27.16 37.44 3.35
CA MET A 889 28.37 36.81 3.91
C MET A 889 29.41 36.56 2.83
N ASP A 890 30.68 36.63 3.19
CA ASP A 890 31.85 36.62 2.28
C ASP A 890 32.52 35.24 2.18
N GLY A 891 32.14 34.30 3.05
CA GLY A 891 32.62 32.92 3.04
C GLY A 891 31.78 32.01 3.93
N HIS A 892 32.09 30.71 3.92
CA HIS A 892 31.48 29.73 4.81
C HIS A 892 32.51 28.70 5.27
N MET A 893 32.29 28.11 6.43
CA MET A 893 33.08 27.04 7.03
C MET A 893 32.16 26.06 7.74
N ALA A 894 32.36 24.77 7.51
CA ALA A 894 31.54 23.74 8.13
C ALA A 894 31.98 23.49 9.59
N LYS A 895 31.00 23.22 10.46
CA LYS A 895 31.22 22.68 11.81
C LYS A 895 31.21 21.14 11.73
N PRO A 896 32.13 20.42 12.40
CA PRO A 896 33.18 20.91 13.31
C PRO A 896 34.35 21.58 12.55
N ILE A 897 34.86 22.67 13.12
CA ILE A 897 35.93 23.50 12.52
C ILE A 897 37.29 22.81 12.73
N GLU A 898 38.03 22.59 11.65
CA GLU A 898 39.39 22.05 11.69
C GLU A 898 40.45 23.16 11.70
N LEU A 899 41.57 22.93 12.40
CA LEU A 899 42.66 23.91 12.52
C LEU A 899 43.30 24.26 11.15
N SER A 900 43.36 23.29 10.22
CA SER A 900 43.85 23.48 8.85
C SER A 900 42.96 24.46 8.07
N GLN A 901 41.65 24.23 8.07
CA GLN A 901 40.66 25.06 7.39
C GLN A 901 40.64 26.48 7.98
N LEU A 902 40.71 26.59 9.31
CA LEU A 902 40.78 27.88 9.99
C LEU A 902 42.06 28.65 9.66
N ARG A 903 43.19 27.96 9.50
CA ARG A 903 44.46 28.56 9.09
C ARG A 903 44.37 29.12 7.67
N GLU A 904 43.90 28.34 6.71
CA GLU A 904 43.75 28.77 5.32
C GLU A 904 42.83 29.99 5.19
N LEU A 905 41.73 30.01 5.95
CA LEU A 905 40.81 31.13 6.00
C LEU A 905 41.48 32.41 6.51
N VAL A 906 42.23 32.31 7.61
CA VAL A 906 42.97 33.45 8.18
C VAL A 906 44.03 33.95 7.19
N GLU A 907 44.80 33.05 6.58
CA GLU A 907 45.80 33.40 5.56
C GLU A 907 45.18 34.15 4.37
N HIS A 908 44.02 33.68 3.89
CA HIS A 908 43.28 34.31 2.80
C HIS A 908 42.90 35.77 3.14
N TRP A 909 42.31 36.00 4.32
CA TRP A 909 41.84 37.32 4.71
C TRP A 909 42.96 38.27 5.14
N VAL A 910 44.07 37.75 5.69
CA VAL A 910 45.30 38.52 5.90
C VAL A 910 45.84 39.03 4.57
N ALA A 911 45.99 38.15 3.57
CA ALA A 911 46.46 38.54 2.24
C ALA A 911 45.51 39.53 1.54
N HIS A 912 44.19 39.38 1.75
CA HIS A 912 43.19 40.32 1.22
C HIS A 912 43.31 41.71 1.87
N ARG A 913 43.49 41.77 3.18
CA ARG A 913 43.69 43.03 3.92
C ARG A 913 44.95 43.76 3.50
N ASP A 914 46.06 43.05 3.32
CA ASP A 914 47.34 43.63 2.93
C ASP A 914 47.30 44.20 1.50
N LYS A 915 46.60 43.52 0.57
CA LYS A 915 46.31 44.07 -0.76
C LYS A 915 45.47 45.35 -0.70
N ALA A 916 44.43 45.38 0.14
CA ALA A 916 43.58 46.56 0.31
C ALA A 916 44.33 47.77 0.90
N ARG A 917 45.28 47.55 1.83
CA ARG A 917 46.14 48.61 2.40
C ARG A 917 47.23 49.08 1.41
N GLY A 918 47.81 48.18 0.60
CA GLY A 918 48.82 48.53 -0.41
C GLY A 918 48.29 49.40 -1.56
N ILE A 919 47.01 49.28 -1.90
CA ILE A 919 46.34 50.15 -2.88
C ILE A 919 46.11 51.56 -2.31
N ALA A 920 45.82 51.68 -1.00
CA ALA A 920 45.61 52.97 -0.35
C ALA A 920 46.91 53.80 -0.21
N SER A 921 48.06 53.17 0.07
CA SER A 921 49.35 53.87 0.17
C SER A 921 49.92 54.32 -1.18
N SER A 922 49.58 53.63 -2.27
CA SER A 922 49.98 54.01 -3.64
C SER A 922 49.18 55.21 -4.18
N GLY A 923 47.96 55.43 -3.67
CA GLY A 923 47.12 56.57 -4.04
C GLY A 923 47.54 57.91 -3.43
N GLU A 924 48.24 57.92 -2.29
CA GLU A 924 48.74 59.14 -1.66
C GLU A 924 50.02 59.69 -2.32
N GLN A 925 50.81 58.85 -3.00
CA GLN A 925 51.99 59.31 -3.75
C GLN A 925 51.65 60.04 -5.07
N TYR A 926 50.42 59.96 -5.55
CA TYR A 926 49.96 60.68 -6.76
C TYR A 926 49.24 62.00 -6.48
N ARG A 927 49.07 62.39 -5.20
CA ARG A 927 48.47 63.69 -4.81
C ARG A 927 49.48 64.81 -4.55
N HIS A 928 50.78 64.52 -4.64
CA HIS A 928 51.85 65.51 -4.68
C HIS A 928 52.59 65.45 -6.02
N LYS A 929 51.92 65.89 -7.09
CA LYS A 929 52.56 66.43 -8.28
C LYS A 929 51.64 67.44 -8.95
#